data_AF-A0A2T8F935-F1
#
_entry.id   AF-A0A2T8F935-F1
#
_cell.length_a   1.000
_cell.length_b   1.000
_cell.length_c   1.000
_cell.angle_alpha   90.00
_cell.angle_beta   90.00
_cell.angle_gamma   90.00
#
_symmetry.space_group_name_H-M   'P 1'
#
loop_
_entity.id
_entity.type
_entity.pdbx_description
1 polymer ?
#
loop_
_entity_poly.entity_id
_entity_poly.type
_entity_poly.pdbx_seq_one_letter_code
_entity_poly.pdbx_strand_id
1 'polypeptide(L)'
;MTPSVEAAPPQLRHHQRLALDSLDAAWAEGCTRAWIVLPPGAGKTLVGVETVRRLVGEGKARRGVVLSPNTAIQGQWVAAAQSRRLTAGTGRALDHELTSLTYQSVATFDPDDEDDVDREGEGSLITRLHPNGEALVQSLKDAGELILVLDECHHLLQVWGRLLAEILRELPKATVLGLTATPPDAMTREESELVASLFGPTVFEASIPGVVRQGDLAPFAELVWLTEPTSGERDWLAESAVRFAELTTDLLDPAFGSVPLLHWLDQRFGPSGPSWAALSKAEPELARAALRLHYADVLALPQGATLHEEHRRPPTADDWVRLVDDWARGHLLSSDKEEDERVVQSLKRALPSVGYVWTRRGIRAGRSPVDRVLARSESKTTATTAIAAREWLALGERQRLLVLCDHEQASATLPADLHGVITAQSGSARAVLHALLDDPATPAALLVTGANVAGAKDTLAALVDHVAATDPQLAAGLVIDTSDGLPRLVGSWSSRAWVPHVTRFFEAGGVQVLVGTRGLLGEGWDARRVTGIVDLTAVTTTTAVTQTRGRALRTDPAHPDKVAINWTVVCVAAGHPRGDGDWGRLVRKHTGYFGVDPDGSVVDGVAHIDAALSPYAPPPASDFDAINARMLARAEARAMMRERWRIGEPYDDQAVRTVRLRPGAPDRLGSVTTVPAVVVREQGLDVRADLPCPLRPVPPAMTWSGIVASAGWLALEPHWLGALPLALPALAPLVRRWSYAERGRALVEAAAVSPSPLQVASAVADGLHEAGLVSQGAEALTVSLTATGEYRIRLGSVPEQQSGAFAAALEEVFAPIASPRYVLPRYVVVEGERTTKELASIGRGRSFAADGVVWHAVPSCLTTRRRVEDYAKAWDRWVGGGTPVYTGSPEGAGVLAAQRGSDPFDVTTVIRREWS
;
A
#
# COMPACT_ATOMS: atom_id res chain seq x y z
N MET A 1 23.20 -49.34 -17.09
CA MET A 1 23.02 -48.12 -17.88
C MET A 1 21.53 -47.93 -18.11
N THR A 2 20.87 -47.21 -17.21
CA THR A 2 19.48 -46.76 -17.37
C THR A 2 19.52 -45.51 -18.25
N PRO A 3 18.71 -45.39 -19.31
CA PRO A 3 18.72 -44.22 -20.16
C PRO A 3 18.22 -43.01 -19.36
N SER A 4 19.06 -41.98 -19.27
CA SER A 4 18.71 -40.67 -18.74
C SER A 4 17.57 -40.12 -19.58
N VAL A 5 16.34 -40.12 -19.06
CA VAL A 5 15.22 -39.40 -19.66
C VAL A 5 15.55 -37.92 -19.54
N GLU A 6 16.07 -37.34 -20.63
CA GLU A 6 16.31 -35.90 -20.74
C GLU A 6 14.94 -35.20 -20.58
N ALA A 7 14.70 -34.59 -19.42
CA ALA A 7 13.46 -33.88 -19.15
C ALA A 7 13.31 -32.73 -20.16
N ALA A 8 12.16 -32.64 -20.82
CA ALA A 8 11.87 -31.55 -21.75
C ALA A 8 12.02 -30.19 -21.04
N PRO A 9 12.55 -29.14 -21.71
CA PRO A 9 12.72 -27.84 -21.09
C PRO A 9 11.36 -27.29 -20.62
N PRO A 10 11.30 -26.70 -19.41
CA PRO A 10 10.04 -26.22 -18.85
C PRO A 10 9.40 -25.16 -19.76
N GLN A 11 8.09 -25.28 -20.00
CA GLN A 11 7.34 -24.34 -20.83
C GLN A 11 7.33 -22.93 -20.21
N LEU A 12 7.45 -21.90 -21.05
CA LEU A 12 7.41 -20.51 -20.60
C LEU A 12 6.00 -20.10 -20.16
N ARG A 13 5.92 -19.44 -19.01
CA ARG A 13 4.69 -18.89 -18.43
C ARG A 13 4.15 -17.71 -19.23
N HIS A 14 2.92 -17.28 -18.97
CA HIS A 14 2.30 -16.17 -19.73
C HIS A 14 3.08 -14.87 -19.60
N HIS A 15 3.32 -14.38 -18.38
CA HIS A 15 4.11 -13.16 -18.15
C HIS A 15 5.55 -13.27 -18.65
N GLN A 16 6.16 -14.46 -18.64
CA GLN A 16 7.50 -14.67 -19.19
C GLN A 16 7.52 -14.52 -20.71
N ARG A 17 6.48 -14.99 -21.40
CA ARG A 17 6.32 -14.78 -22.85
C ARG A 17 6.10 -13.30 -23.16
N LEU A 18 5.19 -12.64 -22.45
CA LEU A 18 4.98 -11.19 -22.61
C LEU A 18 6.26 -10.38 -22.38
N ALA A 19 7.03 -10.71 -21.33
CA ALA A 19 8.31 -10.06 -21.07
C ALA A 19 9.31 -10.25 -22.24
N LEU A 20 9.40 -11.47 -22.78
CA LEU A 20 10.29 -11.76 -23.93
C LEU A 20 9.80 -11.08 -25.22
N ASP A 21 8.49 -11.05 -25.46
CA ASP A 21 7.90 -10.39 -26.63
C ASP A 21 8.13 -8.86 -26.56
N SER A 22 7.98 -8.25 -25.39
CA SER A 22 8.30 -6.83 -25.18
C SER A 22 9.79 -6.53 -25.34
N LEU A 23 10.67 -7.44 -24.87
CA LEU A 23 12.12 -7.33 -25.11
C LEU A 23 12.44 -7.40 -26.60
N ASP A 24 11.88 -8.37 -27.32
CA ASP A 24 12.09 -8.54 -28.76
C ASP A 24 11.63 -7.30 -29.54
N ALA A 25 10.49 -6.69 -29.15
CA ALA A 25 10.03 -5.43 -29.70
C ALA A 25 11.00 -4.26 -29.43
N ALA A 26 11.45 -4.10 -28.18
CA ALA A 26 12.42 -3.05 -27.82
C ALA A 26 13.74 -3.20 -28.58
N TRP A 27 14.25 -4.43 -28.73
CA TRP A 27 15.44 -4.71 -29.51
C TRP A 27 15.25 -4.44 -31.01
N ALA A 28 14.06 -4.70 -31.56
CA ALA A 28 13.73 -4.39 -32.95
C ALA A 28 13.63 -2.87 -33.20
N GLU A 29 13.21 -2.09 -32.21
CA GLU A 29 13.20 -0.62 -32.25
C GLU A 29 14.61 0.01 -32.09
N GLY A 30 15.64 -0.81 -31.90
CA GLY A 30 17.02 -0.37 -31.77
C GLY A 30 17.41 0.08 -30.36
N CYS A 31 16.59 -0.24 -29.34
CA CYS A 31 17.01 -0.06 -27.95
C CYS A 31 18.25 -0.92 -27.67
N THR A 32 19.23 -0.38 -26.94
CA THR A 32 20.38 -1.15 -26.45
C THR A 32 20.29 -1.46 -24.97
N ARG A 33 19.26 -0.92 -24.30
CA ARG A 33 19.03 -1.07 -22.87
C ARG A 33 17.55 -1.32 -22.63
N ALA A 34 17.26 -2.32 -21.81
CA ALA A 34 15.91 -2.67 -21.41
C ALA A 34 15.87 -3.03 -19.93
N TRP A 35 14.75 -2.72 -19.31
CA TRP A 35 14.50 -3.03 -17.91
C TRP A 35 13.22 -3.84 -17.74
N ILE A 36 13.32 -4.96 -17.02
CA ILE A 36 12.21 -5.87 -16.74
C ILE A 36 12.03 -6.01 -15.23
N VAL A 37 10.79 -5.82 -14.79
CA VAL A 37 10.40 -5.97 -13.39
C VAL A 37 9.52 -7.23 -13.26
N LEU A 38 10.00 -8.22 -12.51
CA LEU A 38 9.25 -9.46 -12.24
C LEU A 38 9.40 -9.84 -10.76
N PRO A 39 8.31 -10.27 -10.11
CA PRO A 39 8.35 -10.54 -8.69
C PRO A 39 9.20 -11.79 -8.38
N PRO A 40 9.69 -11.95 -7.13
CA PRO A 40 10.46 -13.13 -6.75
C PRO A 40 9.64 -14.39 -6.96
N GLY A 41 10.22 -15.41 -7.60
CA GLY A 41 9.53 -16.66 -7.95
C GLY A 41 8.79 -16.65 -9.29
N ALA A 42 8.65 -15.48 -9.97
CA ALA A 42 8.08 -15.41 -11.32
C ALA A 42 9.02 -16.00 -12.40
N GLY A 43 10.31 -16.11 -12.12
CA GLY A 43 11.29 -16.72 -13.02
C GLY A 43 12.13 -15.71 -13.81
N LYS A 44 12.58 -14.63 -13.15
CA LYS A 44 13.55 -13.65 -13.67
C LYS A 44 14.75 -14.30 -14.37
N THR A 45 15.39 -15.24 -13.68
CA THR A 45 16.54 -16.01 -14.19
C THR A 45 16.20 -16.70 -15.52
N LEU A 46 15.00 -17.25 -15.66
CA LEU A 46 14.59 -17.93 -16.89
C LEU A 46 14.41 -16.96 -18.06
N VAL A 47 13.80 -15.81 -17.81
CA VAL A 47 13.65 -14.74 -18.81
C VAL A 47 15.03 -14.28 -19.29
N GLY A 48 15.96 -13.98 -18.38
CA GLY A 48 17.30 -13.53 -18.78
C GLY A 48 18.10 -14.61 -19.52
N VAL A 49 18.06 -15.87 -19.08
CA VAL A 49 18.72 -16.99 -19.79
C VAL A 49 18.14 -17.15 -21.20
N GLU A 50 16.82 -17.04 -21.35
CA GLU A 50 16.17 -17.16 -22.64
C GLU A 50 16.50 -15.99 -23.57
N THR A 51 16.60 -14.76 -23.03
CA THR A 51 17.08 -13.59 -23.80
C THR A 51 18.51 -13.79 -24.29
N VAL A 52 19.43 -14.27 -23.43
CA VAL A 52 20.80 -14.58 -23.83
C VAL A 52 20.80 -15.65 -24.93
N ARG A 53 20.03 -16.73 -24.74
CA ARG A 53 19.92 -17.83 -25.71
C ARG A 53 19.45 -17.34 -27.08
N ARG A 54 18.43 -16.46 -27.13
CA ARG A 54 17.90 -15.88 -28.37
C ARG A 54 18.93 -14.99 -29.05
N LEU A 55 19.51 -14.02 -28.34
CA LEU A 55 20.47 -13.08 -28.95
C LEU A 55 21.76 -13.77 -29.40
N VAL A 56 22.27 -14.74 -28.64
CA VAL A 56 23.45 -15.53 -29.04
C VAL A 56 23.12 -16.42 -30.24
N GLY A 57 21.98 -17.11 -30.21
CA GLY A 57 21.54 -17.97 -31.31
C GLY A 57 21.24 -17.21 -32.61
N GLU A 58 20.78 -15.97 -32.53
CA GLU A 58 20.54 -15.07 -33.67
C GLU A 58 21.82 -14.37 -34.16
N GLY A 59 22.95 -14.56 -33.48
CA GLY A 59 24.21 -13.89 -33.81
C GLY A 59 24.23 -12.39 -33.52
N LYS A 60 23.29 -11.88 -32.72
CA LYS A 60 23.22 -10.49 -32.27
C LYS A 60 24.13 -10.20 -31.07
N ALA A 61 24.53 -11.24 -30.35
CA ALA A 61 25.54 -11.18 -29.30
C ALA A 61 26.48 -12.39 -29.44
N ARG A 62 27.77 -12.20 -29.17
CA ARG A 62 28.75 -13.30 -29.15
C ARG A 62 28.66 -14.09 -27.85
N ARG A 63 28.42 -13.40 -26.73
CA ARG A 63 28.37 -13.97 -25.38
C ARG A 63 27.39 -13.22 -24.48
N GLY A 64 26.89 -13.91 -23.47
CA GLY A 64 26.16 -13.34 -22.35
C GLY A 64 26.98 -13.31 -21.08
N VAL A 65 26.92 -12.19 -20.36
CA VAL A 65 27.54 -12.04 -19.03
C VAL A 65 26.45 -11.66 -18.05
N VAL A 66 26.34 -12.38 -16.95
CA VAL A 66 25.40 -12.08 -15.87
C VAL A 66 26.17 -11.56 -14.66
N LEU A 67 25.75 -10.43 -14.10
CA LEU A 67 26.23 -9.95 -12.81
C LEU A 67 25.14 -10.17 -11.75
N SER A 68 25.51 -10.90 -10.70
CA SER A 68 24.63 -11.29 -9.60
C SER A 68 25.13 -10.76 -8.24
N PRO A 69 24.26 -10.60 -7.23
CA PRO A 69 24.65 -10.03 -5.93
C PRO A 69 25.50 -10.96 -5.06
N ASN A 70 25.38 -12.28 -5.22
CA ASN A 70 26.11 -13.26 -4.42
C ASN A 70 26.33 -14.58 -5.17
N THR A 71 27.18 -15.43 -4.59
CA THR A 71 27.58 -16.73 -5.17
C THR A 71 26.45 -17.76 -5.20
N ALA A 72 25.44 -17.64 -4.33
CA ALA A 72 24.27 -18.53 -4.37
C ALA A 72 23.45 -18.28 -5.64
N ILE A 73 23.19 -17.02 -5.97
CA ILE A 73 22.46 -16.63 -7.20
C ILE A 73 23.32 -16.92 -8.44
N GLN A 74 24.63 -16.69 -8.39
CA GLN A 74 25.55 -17.10 -9.46
C GLN A 74 25.39 -18.58 -9.84
N GLY A 75 25.34 -19.47 -8.85
CA GLY A 75 25.10 -20.90 -9.07
C GLY A 75 23.73 -21.21 -9.70
N GLN A 76 22.69 -20.46 -9.32
CA GLN A 76 21.35 -20.60 -9.91
C GLN A 76 21.33 -20.25 -11.41
N TRP A 77 22.04 -19.20 -11.81
CA TRP A 77 22.17 -18.81 -13.21
C TRP A 77 22.88 -19.86 -14.05
N VAL A 78 23.99 -20.43 -13.55
CA VAL A 78 24.71 -21.50 -14.24
C VAL A 78 23.82 -22.72 -14.45
N ALA A 79 23.12 -23.16 -13.40
CA ALA A 79 22.20 -24.30 -13.50
C ALA A 79 21.04 -24.02 -14.48
N ALA A 80 20.47 -22.81 -14.45
CA ALA A 80 19.39 -22.42 -15.35
C ALA A 80 19.85 -22.40 -16.82
N ALA A 81 21.03 -21.85 -17.10
CA ALA A 81 21.62 -21.83 -18.44
C ALA A 81 21.88 -23.24 -18.99
N GLN A 82 22.46 -24.12 -18.16
CA GLN A 82 22.68 -25.52 -18.52
C GLN A 82 21.37 -26.27 -18.81
N SER A 83 20.32 -26.01 -18.03
CA SER A 83 18.98 -26.59 -18.28
C SER A 83 18.38 -26.17 -19.64
N ARG A 84 18.88 -25.07 -20.21
CA ARG A 84 18.51 -24.53 -21.54
C ARG A 84 19.56 -24.82 -22.61
N ARG A 85 20.47 -25.76 -22.36
CA ARG A 85 21.52 -26.24 -23.28
C ARG A 85 22.51 -25.15 -23.70
N LEU A 86 22.68 -24.11 -22.90
CA LEU A 86 23.80 -23.17 -23.04
C LEU A 86 25.02 -23.69 -22.29
N THR A 87 26.21 -23.49 -22.85
CA THR A 87 27.45 -23.62 -22.10
C THR A 87 27.52 -22.50 -21.06
N ALA A 88 27.75 -22.85 -19.79
CA ALA A 88 27.78 -21.88 -18.70
C ALA A 88 28.89 -22.14 -17.68
N GLY A 89 29.47 -21.06 -17.15
CA GLY A 89 30.50 -21.13 -16.13
C GLY A 89 30.66 -19.82 -15.35
N THR A 90 31.66 -19.81 -14.47
CA THR A 90 31.94 -18.68 -13.55
C THR A 90 33.34 -18.10 -13.74
N GLY A 91 34.04 -18.47 -14.81
CA GLY A 91 35.41 -18.06 -15.10
C GLY A 91 35.50 -16.65 -15.68
N ARG A 92 36.47 -15.86 -15.21
CA ARG A 92 36.69 -14.45 -15.65
C ARG A 92 37.15 -14.32 -17.12
N ALA A 93 37.58 -15.42 -17.74
CA ALA A 93 38.00 -15.48 -19.14
C ALA A 93 36.82 -15.44 -20.14
N LEU A 94 35.58 -15.57 -19.66
CA LEU A 94 34.36 -15.52 -20.47
C LEU A 94 34.29 -16.62 -21.56
N ASP A 95 34.85 -17.81 -21.31
CA ASP A 95 34.96 -18.87 -22.33
C ASP A 95 33.63 -19.52 -22.74
N HIS A 96 32.57 -19.30 -21.97
CA HIS A 96 31.25 -19.90 -22.17
C HIS A 96 30.27 -18.98 -22.93
N GLU A 97 29.19 -19.54 -23.48
CA GLU A 97 28.10 -18.75 -24.07
C GLU A 97 27.43 -17.84 -23.03
N LEU A 98 27.29 -18.34 -21.79
CA LEU A 98 26.86 -17.55 -20.63
C LEU A 98 27.89 -17.64 -19.50
N THR A 99 28.41 -16.51 -19.07
CA THR A 99 29.27 -16.44 -17.87
C THR A 99 28.54 -15.74 -16.75
N SER A 100 28.37 -16.39 -15.60
CA SER A 100 27.78 -15.79 -14.41
C SER A 100 28.85 -15.35 -13.44
N LEU A 101 28.87 -14.07 -13.08
CA LEU A 101 29.83 -13.44 -12.18
C LEU A 101 29.07 -12.73 -11.04
N THR A 102 29.79 -12.37 -9.98
CA THR A 102 29.24 -11.51 -8.93
C THR A 102 29.65 -10.05 -9.15
N TYR A 103 28.88 -9.08 -8.69
CA TYR A 103 29.28 -7.67 -8.78
C TYR A 103 30.62 -7.39 -8.08
N GLN A 104 30.90 -8.06 -6.95
CA GLN A 104 32.18 -7.94 -6.25
C GLN A 104 33.36 -8.43 -7.09
N SER A 105 33.14 -9.36 -8.03
CA SER A 105 34.21 -9.81 -8.93
C SER A 105 34.67 -8.71 -9.89
N VAL A 106 33.80 -7.73 -10.18
CA VAL A 106 34.11 -6.55 -11.00
C VAL A 106 34.76 -5.46 -10.15
N ALA A 107 34.24 -5.22 -8.94
CA ALA A 107 34.66 -4.15 -8.03
C ALA A 107 35.63 -4.63 -6.94
N THR A 108 36.78 -5.20 -7.33
CA THR A 108 37.89 -5.41 -6.40
C THR A 108 38.76 -4.15 -6.43
N PHE A 109 38.81 -3.37 -5.35
CA PHE A 109 39.67 -2.17 -5.25
C PHE A 109 41.04 -2.56 -4.68
N ASP A 110 42.05 -1.73 -4.92
CA ASP A 110 43.37 -1.91 -4.31
C ASP A 110 43.30 -1.62 -2.79
N PRO A 111 43.75 -2.53 -1.90
CA PRO A 111 43.73 -2.32 -0.45
C PRO A 111 44.48 -1.07 0.03
N ASP A 112 45.45 -0.55 -0.75
CA ASP A 112 46.18 0.67 -0.41
C ASP A 112 45.36 1.98 -0.65
N ASP A 113 44.19 1.88 -1.31
CA ASP A 113 43.29 3.00 -1.66
C ASP A 113 41.92 2.96 -0.92
N GLU A 114 41.77 2.06 0.07
CA GLU A 114 40.51 1.82 0.81
C GLU A 114 40.10 2.98 1.75
N ASP A 115 41.02 3.85 2.16
CA ASP A 115 40.75 4.98 3.06
C ASP A 115 40.06 6.19 2.39
N ASP A 116 39.91 6.19 1.05
CA ASP A 116 39.36 7.31 0.25
C ASP A 116 38.12 6.94 -0.58
N VAL A 117 37.43 5.83 -0.27
CA VAL A 117 36.20 5.41 -1.00
C VAL A 117 34.96 6.21 -0.58
N ASP A 118 35.00 6.84 0.61
CA ASP A 118 33.90 7.65 1.18
C ASP A 118 34.04 9.16 0.93
N ARG A 119 35.13 9.63 0.29
CA ARG A 119 35.24 11.02 -0.15
C ARG A 119 34.61 11.17 -1.53
N GLU A 120 33.62 12.05 -1.65
CA GLU A 120 33.05 12.54 -2.92
C GLU A 120 34.14 13.25 -3.77
N GLY A 121 35.07 12.49 -4.34
CA GLY A 121 36.13 12.97 -5.21
C GLY A 121 35.82 12.72 -6.68
N GLU A 122 36.04 13.73 -7.53
CA GLU A 122 35.80 13.79 -8.98
C GLU A 122 36.71 12.86 -9.85
N GLY A 123 37.18 11.72 -9.33
CA GLY A 123 38.04 10.77 -10.05
C GLY A 123 37.28 9.60 -10.68
N SER A 124 37.81 9.01 -11.77
CA SER A 124 37.27 7.79 -12.38
C SER A 124 37.47 6.58 -11.45
N LEU A 125 36.41 5.81 -11.23
CA LEU A 125 36.45 4.59 -10.41
C LEU A 125 37.14 3.42 -11.12
N ILE A 126 37.14 3.39 -12.47
CA ILE A 126 37.83 2.35 -13.24
C ILE A 126 39.33 2.34 -12.97
N THR A 127 39.96 3.51 -12.81
CA THR A 127 41.41 3.61 -12.57
C THR A 127 41.84 3.14 -11.19
N ARG A 128 40.90 2.88 -10.28
CA ARG A 128 41.13 2.39 -8.91
C ARG A 128 40.88 0.88 -8.77
N LEU A 129 40.57 0.20 -9.87
CA LEU A 129 40.33 -1.24 -9.86
C LEU A 129 41.65 -2.00 -9.67
N HIS A 130 41.62 -3.03 -8.83
CA HIS A 130 42.67 -4.02 -8.69
C HIS A 130 42.96 -4.67 -10.07
N PRO A 131 44.20 -5.13 -10.36
CA PRO A 131 44.58 -5.74 -11.64
C PRO A 131 43.63 -6.85 -12.14
N ASN A 132 43.08 -7.63 -11.23
CA ASN A 132 42.06 -8.65 -11.55
C ASN A 132 40.77 -8.03 -12.12
N GLY A 133 40.29 -6.93 -11.52
CA GLY A 133 39.11 -6.18 -11.98
C GLY A 133 39.36 -5.54 -13.34
N GLU A 134 40.52 -4.91 -13.51
CA GLU A 134 40.96 -4.33 -14.79
C GLU A 134 41.03 -5.40 -15.91
N ALA A 135 41.63 -6.56 -15.63
CA ALA A 135 41.69 -7.67 -16.59
C ALA A 135 40.30 -8.20 -17.00
N LEU A 136 39.34 -8.19 -16.06
CA LEU A 136 37.95 -8.55 -16.37
C LEU A 136 37.27 -7.50 -17.24
N VAL A 137 37.48 -6.21 -16.97
CA VAL A 137 36.98 -5.12 -17.82
C VAL A 137 37.58 -5.22 -19.22
N GLN A 138 38.87 -5.51 -19.34
CA GLN A 138 39.50 -5.74 -20.65
C GLN A 138 38.91 -6.96 -21.36
N SER A 139 38.66 -8.06 -20.65
CA SER A 139 37.98 -9.24 -21.21
C SER A 139 36.57 -8.92 -21.74
N LEU A 140 35.83 -8.03 -21.06
CA LEU A 140 34.54 -7.54 -21.53
C LEU A 140 34.68 -6.70 -22.81
N LYS A 141 35.70 -5.85 -22.92
CA LYS A 141 35.97 -5.06 -24.14
C LYS A 141 36.32 -5.98 -25.31
N ASP A 142 37.18 -6.96 -25.08
CA ASP A 142 37.67 -7.91 -26.10
C ASP A 142 36.54 -8.83 -26.61
N ALA A 143 35.55 -9.12 -25.77
CA ALA A 143 34.38 -9.91 -26.17
C ALA A 143 33.53 -9.22 -27.27
N GLY A 144 33.56 -7.89 -27.36
CA GLY A 144 32.88 -7.11 -28.38
C GLY A 144 31.36 -7.01 -28.15
N GLU A 145 30.57 -7.56 -29.08
CA GLU A 145 29.10 -7.58 -29.00
C GLU A 145 28.66 -8.60 -27.94
N LEU A 146 28.23 -8.12 -26.77
CA LEU A 146 27.81 -8.94 -25.64
C LEU A 146 26.48 -8.46 -25.08
N ILE A 147 25.72 -9.38 -24.48
CA ILE A 147 24.59 -9.02 -23.62
C ILE A 147 25.01 -9.08 -22.15
N LEU A 148 24.85 -7.96 -21.45
CA LEU A 148 25.09 -7.84 -20.02
C LEU A 148 23.75 -7.90 -19.28
N VAL A 149 23.53 -8.96 -18.52
CA VAL A 149 22.35 -9.13 -17.66
C VAL A 149 22.72 -8.73 -16.23
N LEU A 150 22.00 -7.76 -15.70
CA LEU A 150 22.21 -7.22 -14.36
C LEU A 150 21.07 -7.70 -13.47
N ASP A 151 21.34 -8.72 -12.66
CA ASP A 151 20.36 -9.31 -11.76
C ASP A 151 20.30 -8.53 -10.43
N GLU A 152 19.08 -8.40 -9.89
CA GLU A 152 18.75 -7.54 -8.76
C GLU A 152 19.36 -6.13 -8.89
N CYS A 153 19.16 -5.52 -10.06
CA CYS A 153 19.82 -4.28 -10.47
C CYS A 153 19.49 -3.05 -9.58
N HIS A 154 18.48 -3.15 -8.70
CA HIS A 154 18.20 -2.12 -7.69
C HIS A 154 19.29 -2.04 -6.60
N HIS A 155 20.15 -3.05 -6.43
CA HIS A 155 21.31 -2.95 -5.54
C HIS A 155 22.42 -2.03 -6.10
N LEU A 156 22.30 -1.61 -7.37
CA LEU A 156 23.32 -0.81 -8.06
C LEU A 156 23.23 0.69 -7.78
N LEU A 157 22.43 1.14 -6.82
CA LEU A 157 22.13 2.57 -6.63
C LEU A 157 23.19 3.39 -5.87
N GLN A 158 24.29 2.76 -5.46
CA GLN A 158 25.38 3.41 -4.71
C GLN A 158 26.68 3.35 -5.52
N VAL A 159 27.84 3.11 -4.89
CA VAL A 159 29.18 3.09 -5.52
C VAL A 159 29.21 2.20 -6.78
N TRP A 160 28.43 1.13 -6.80
CA TRP A 160 28.42 0.14 -7.88
C TRP A 160 27.78 0.65 -9.17
N GLY A 161 26.74 1.49 -9.08
CA GLY A 161 26.09 2.06 -10.26
C GLY A 161 26.96 3.07 -10.97
N ARG A 162 27.75 3.85 -10.22
CA ARG A 162 28.74 4.77 -10.78
C ARG A 162 29.84 4.01 -11.52
N LEU A 163 30.40 2.96 -10.91
CA LEU A 163 31.39 2.10 -11.54
C LEU A 163 30.83 1.41 -12.80
N LEU A 164 29.62 0.85 -12.72
CA LEU A 164 28.97 0.24 -13.89
C LEU A 164 28.69 1.25 -14.99
N ALA A 165 28.27 2.47 -14.65
CA ALA A 165 28.07 3.54 -15.63
C ALA A 165 29.36 3.90 -16.36
N GLU A 166 30.51 3.89 -15.66
CA GLU A 166 31.83 4.04 -16.29
C GLU A 166 32.16 2.85 -17.21
N ILE A 167 31.99 1.61 -16.74
CA ILE A 167 32.29 0.42 -17.53
C ILE A 167 31.42 0.35 -18.79
N LEU A 168 30.14 0.68 -18.68
CA LEU A 168 29.20 0.70 -19.82
C LEU A 168 29.54 1.78 -20.85
N ARG A 169 30.18 2.89 -20.46
CA ARG A 169 30.69 3.89 -21.41
C ARG A 169 31.83 3.32 -22.28
N GLU A 170 32.62 2.40 -21.73
CA GLU A 170 33.69 1.71 -22.45
C GLU A 170 33.18 0.52 -23.30
N LEU A 171 31.90 0.16 -23.18
CA LEU A 171 31.26 -0.96 -23.89
C LEU A 171 30.09 -0.47 -24.78
N PRO A 172 30.32 0.39 -25.79
CA PRO A 172 29.25 1.02 -26.58
C PRO A 172 28.44 0.03 -27.44
N LYS A 173 28.94 -1.19 -27.64
CA LYS A 173 28.27 -2.27 -28.40
C LYS A 173 27.56 -3.28 -27.51
N ALA A 174 27.57 -3.10 -26.19
CA ALA A 174 26.90 -4.02 -25.27
C ALA A 174 25.40 -3.73 -25.20
N THR A 175 24.60 -4.80 -25.24
CA THR A 175 23.17 -4.74 -24.92
C THR A 175 23.01 -4.98 -23.41
N VAL A 176 22.21 -4.16 -22.72
CA VAL A 176 22.04 -4.25 -21.26
C VAL A 176 20.61 -4.65 -20.92
N LEU A 177 20.47 -5.70 -20.12
CA LEU A 177 19.19 -6.15 -19.56
C LEU A 177 19.24 -6.02 -18.03
N GLY A 178 18.46 -5.09 -17.48
CA GLY A 178 18.22 -5.02 -16.04
C GLY A 178 17.08 -5.95 -15.62
N LEU A 179 17.30 -6.77 -14.59
CA LEU A 179 16.27 -7.61 -13.97
C LEU A 179 16.12 -7.24 -12.49
N THR A 180 14.89 -6.96 -12.05
CA THR A 180 14.62 -6.64 -10.64
C THR A 180 13.24 -7.13 -10.21
N ALA A 181 13.06 -7.28 -8.90
CA ALA A 181 11.74 -7.46 -8.29
C ALA A 181 11.11 -6.16 -7.76
N THR A 182 11.88 -5.07 -7.71
CA THR A 182 11.45 -3.80 -7.13
C THR A 182 11.04 -2.83 -8.24
N PRO A 183 9.80 -2.29 -8.22
CA PRO A 183 9.33 -1.37 -9.23
C PRO A 183 9.98 0.01 -9.11
N PRO A 184 9.97 0.83 -10.19
CA PRO A 184 10.58 2.16 -10.22
C PRO A 184 9.99 3.13 -9.19
N ASP A 185 8.69 2.99 -8.90
CA ASP A 185 7.96 3.88 -7.99
C ASP A 185 8.46 3.85 -6.53
N ALA A 186 9.23 2.82 -6.17
CA ALA A 186 9.81 2.68 -4.84
C ALA A 186 11.15 3.42 -4.68
N MET A 187 11.64 4.10 -5.72
CA MET A 187 12.97 4.70 -5.78
C MET A 187 12.90 6.22 -5.51
N THR A 188 13.95 6.76 -4.89
CA THR A 188 14.12 8.22 -4.77
C THR A 188 14.35 8.84 -6.16
N ARG A 189 14.25 10.18 -6.24
CA ARG A 189 14.47 10.90 -7.51
C ARG A 189 15.89 10.68 -8.07
N GLU A 190 16.91 10.76 -7.21
CA GLU A 190 18.31 10.54 -7.60
C GLU A 190 18.54 9.10 -8.09
N GLU A 191 17.95 8.12 -7.40
CA GLU A 191 18.00 6.71 -7.81
C GLU A 191 17.31 6.48 -9.15
N SER A 192 16.17 7.13 -9.38
CA SER A 192 15.40 7.05 -10.63
C SER A 192 16.18 7.63 -11.82
N GLU A 193 16.88 8.75 -11.64
CA GLU A 193 17.72 9.36 -12.67
C GLU A 193 18.92 8.47 -13.03
N LEU A 194 19.57 7.86 -12.03
CA LEU A 194 20.66 6.90 -12.24
C LEU A 194 20.16 5.63 -12.96
N VAL A 195 19.02 5.09 -12.57
CA VAL A 195 18.37 3.92 -13.17
C VAL A 195 18.00 4.19 -14.62
N ALA A 196 17.37 5.32 -14.91
CA ALA A 196 17.05 5.73 -16.27
C ALA A 196 18.33 5.81 -17.13
N SER A 197 19.43 6.32 -16.57
CA SER A 197 20.71 6.41 -17.25
C SER A 197 21.38 5.05 -17.49
N LEU A 198 21.13 4.04 -16.64
CA LEU A 198 21.75 2.72 -16.70
C LEU A 198 20.94 1.73 -17.55
N PHE A 199 19.62 1.68 -17.38
CA PHE A 199 18.76 0.61 -17.89
C PHE A 199 17.75 1.05 -18.96
N GLY A 200 17.53 2.36 -19.15
CA GLY A 200 16.49 2.86 -20.05
C GLY A 200 15.07 2.69 -19.47
N PRO A 201 14.02 2.75 -20.30
CA PRO A 201 12.65 2.60 -19.83
C PRO A 201 12.34 1.17 -19.38
N THR A 202 11.39 1.02 -18.46
CA THR A 202 10.79 -0.28 -18.13
C THR A 202 10.02 -0.78 -19.35
N VAL A 203 10.46 -1.91 -19.91
CA VAL A 203 9.91 -2.51 -21.12
C VAL A 203 8.75 -3.45 -20.78
N PHE A 204 8.79 -4.05 -19.59
CA PHE A 204 7.70 -4.87 -19.06
C PHE A 204 7.76 -4.96 -17.53
N GLU A 205 6.59 -4.94 -16.91
CA GLU A 205 6.39 -5.15 -15.48
C GLU A 205 5.25 -6.15 -15.27
N ALA A 206 5.42 -7.08 -14.33
CA ALA A 206 4.34 -7.91 -13.83
C ALA A 206 4.20 -7.70 -12.32
N SER A 207 2.97 -7.51 -11.85
CA SER A 207 2.72 -7.38 -10.41
C SER A 207 2.64 -8.74 -9.72
N ILE A 208 2.85 -8.77 -8.39
CA ILE A 208 2.59 -9.98 -7.58
C ILE A 208 1.14 -10.48 -7.78
N PRO A 209 0.10 -9.63 -7.65
CA PRO A 209 -1.27 -10.04 -7.92
C PRO A 209 -1.49 -10.68 -9.30
N GLY A 210 -0.91 -10.11 -10.36
CA GLY A 210 -1.02 -10.64 -11.71
C GLY A 210 -0.44 -12.07 -11.82
N VAL A 211 0.73 -12.30 -11.24
CA VAL A 211 1.38 -13.63 -11.26
C VAL A 211 0.64 -14.64 -10.36
N VAL A 212 0.02 -14.20 -9.25
CA VAL A 212 -0.86 -15.05 -8.42
C VAL A 212 -2.14 -15.41 -9.17
N ARG A 213 -2.79 -14.45 -9.83
CA ARG A 213 -4.00 -14.66 -10.65
C ARG A 213 -3.76 -15.62 -11.81
N GLN A 214 -2.55 -15.64 -12.37
CA GLN A 214 -2.14 -16.65 -13.36
C GLN A 214 -1.93 -18.06 -12.78
N GLY A 215 -1.77 -18.18 -11.45
CA GLY A 215 -1.47 -19.45 -10.78
C GLY A 215 0.03 -19.82 -10.74
N ASP A 216 0.91 -18.89 -11.10
CA ASP A 216 2.37 -19.11 -11.13
C ASP A 216 3.06 -18.78 -9.80
N LEU A 217 2.39 -18.01 -8.94
CA LEU A 217 2.68 -17.85 -7.52
C LEU A 217 1.50 -18.36 -6.68
N ALA A 218 1.81 -18.86 -5.49
CA ALA A 218 0.81 -19.31 -4.54
C ALA A 218 -0.02 -18.12 -4.04
N PRO A 219 -1.36 -18.27 -3.91
CA PRO A 219 -2.20 -17.30 -3.22
C PRO A 219 -1.68 -17.09 -1.79
N PHE A 220 -1.86 -15.89 -1.26
CA PHE A 220 -1.34 -15.55 0.06
C PHE A 220 -2.22 -14.59 0.85
N ALA A 221 -1.91 -14.51 2.14
CA ALA A 221 -2.49 -13.55 3.07
C ALA A 221 -1.40 -12.91 3.91
N GLU A 222 -1.53 -11.61 4.14
CA GLU A 222 -0.75 -10.87 5.11
C GLU A 222 -1.59 -10.67 6.37
N LEU A 223 -1.04 -11.10 7.51
CA LEU A 223 -1.68 -11.03 8.81
C LEU A 223 -0.77 -10.32 9.80
N VAL A 224 -1.38 -9.74 10.83
CA VAL A 224 -0.66 -9.05 11.91
C VAL A 224 -0.94 -9.74 13.23
N TRP A 225 0.04 -9.72 14.14
CA TRP A 225 -0.19 -10.00 15.55
C TRP A 225 0.19 -8.78 16.38
N LEU A 226 -0.79 -8.19 17.05
CA LEU A 226 -0.60 -7.01 17.91
C LEU A 226 -0.34 -7.46 19.34
N THR A 227 0.65 -6.87 19.98
CA THR A 227 0.97 -7.13 21.39
C THR A 227 1.38 -5.85 22.09
N GLU A 228 1.21 -5.83 23.40
CA GLU A 228 1.84 -4.84 24.26
C GLU A 228 3.24 -5.33 24.71
N PRO A 229 4.13 -4.43 25.16
CA PRO A 229 5.38 -4.82 25.81
C PRO A 229 5.09 -5.63 27.07
N THR A 230 6.07 -6.38 27.58
CA THR A 230 5.93 -7.10 28.86
C THR A 230 5.76 -6.13 30.03
N SER A 231 5.34 -6.61 31.20
CA SER A 231 5.17 -5.72 32.38
C SER A 231 6.45 -4.95 32.72
N GLY A 232 7.61 -5.63 32.73
CA GLY A 232 8.89 -4.98 33.02
C GLY A 232 9.31 -3.96 31.96
N GLU A 233 9.02 -4.22 30.68
CA GLU A 233 9.26 -3.27 29.59
C GLU A 233 8.33 -2.05 29.68
N ARG A 234 7.05 -2.25 30.03
CA ARG A 234 6.06 -1.17 30.19
C ARG A 234 6.42 -0.24 31.33
N ASP A 235 6.87 -0.77 32.47
CA ASP A 235 7.25 0.04 33.63
C ASP A 235 8.40 1.00 33.27
N TRP A 236 9.42 0.50 32.57
CA TRP A 236 10.53 1.33 32.07
C TRP A 236 10.08 2.36 31.02
N LEU A 237 9.18 1.98 30.11
CA LEU A 237 8.62 2.91 29.11
C LEU A 237 7.79 4.02 29.79
N ALA A 238 7.05 3.71 30.85
CA ALA A 238 6.29 4.72 31.58
C ALA A 238 7.22 5.77 32.19
N GLU A 239 8.35 5.36 32.78
CA GLU A 239 9.36 6.28 33.31
C GLU A 239 9.96 7.21 32.23
N SER A 240 10.20 6.70 31.01
CA SER A 240 10.71 7.53 29.91
C SER A 240 9.67 8.51 29.36
N ALA A 241 8.39 8.16 29.41
CA ALA A 241 7.29 9.02 28.93
C ALA A 241 7.11 10.28 29.78
N VAL A 242 7.35 10.21 31.10
CA VAL A 242 7.18 11.33 32.03
C VAL A 242 7.97 12.57 31.58
N ARG A 243 9.24 12.40 31.18
CA ARG A 243 10.12 13.51 30.76
C ARG A 243 9.61 14.24 29.52
N PHE A 244 8.98 13.51 28.60
CA PHE A 244 8.41 14.12 27.41
C PHE A 244 7.10 14.83 27.73
N ALA A 245 6.28 14.26 28.61
CA ALA A 245 5.06 14.91 29.09
C ALA A 245 5.36 16.23 29.81
N GLU A 246 6.41 16.25 30.66
CA GLU A 246 6.95 17.46 31.28
C GLU A 246 7.37 18.48 30.23
N LEU A 247 8.15 18.07 29.21
CA LEU A 247 8.54 18.96 28.12
C LEU A 247 7.33 19.53 27.36
N THR A 248 6.35 18.70 27.00
CA THR A 248 5.15 19.19 26.29
C THR A 248 4.34 20.16 27.14
N THR A 249 4.34 19.97 28.47
CA THR A 249 3.71 20.91 29.40
C THR A 249 4.46 22.24 29.41
N ASP A 250 5.79 22.21 29.51
CA ASP A 250 6.64 23.41 29.46
C ASP A 250 6.49 24.16 28.13
N LEU A 251 6.42 23.45 27.01
CA LEU A 251 6.24 24.04 25.67
C LEU A 251 4.90 24.77 25.50
N LEU A 252 3.89 24.42 26.29
CA LEU A 252 2.58 25.05 26.29
C LEU A 252 2.48 26.24 27.25
N ASP A 253 3.49 26.48 28.08
CA ASP A 253 3.53 27.61 29.02
C ASP A 253 3.82 28.94 28.27
N PRO A 254 2.92 29.94 28.37
CA PRO A 254 3.14 31.28 27.79
C PRO A 254 4.34 32.04 28.36
N ALA A 255 4.95 31.59 29.45
CA ALA A 255 6.19 32.15 30.01
C ALA A 255 7.46 31.43 29.53
N PHE A 256 7.35 30.40 28.68
CA PHE A 256 8.47 29.58 28.27
C PHE A 256 9.27 30.19 27.11
N GLY A 257 10.33 30.92 27.46
CA GLY A 257 11.18 31.63 26.52
C GLY A 257 10.67 33.03 26.17
N SER A 258 11.48 33.78 25.43
CA SER A 258 11.18 35.19 25.15
C SER A 258 10.10 35.38 24.07
N VAL A 259 9.95 34.40 23.17
CA VAL A 259 8.82 34.26 22.26
C VAL A 259 8.28 32.84 22.46
N PRO A 260 7.16 32.66 23.18
CA PRO A 260 6.59 31.34 23.46
C PRO A 260 6.23 30.58 22.18
N LEU A 261 6.31 29.24 22.23
CA LEU A 261 6.05 28.39 21.07
C LEU A 261 4.69 28.68 20.43
N LEU A 262 3.60 28.74 21.22
CA LEU A 262 2.26 28.98 20.68
C LEU A 262 2.15 30.32 19.94
N HIS A 263 2.79 31.37 20.46
CA HIS A 263 2.82 32.68 19.81
C HIS A 263 3.63 32.65 18.51
N TRP A 264 4.72 31.89 18.46
CA TRP A 264 5.46 31.63 17.23
C TRP A 264 4.59 30.92 16.18
N LEU A 265 3.86 29.87 16.59
CA LEU A 265 2.98 29.11 15.69
C LEU A 265 1.81 29.96 15.17
N ASP A 266 1.20 30.80 16.02
CA ASP A 266 0.15 31.73 15.61
C ASP A 266 0.64 32.75 14.57
N GLN A 267 1.86 33.25 14.70
CA GLN A 267 2.45 34.12 13.67
C GLN A 267 2.76 33.35 12.38
N ARG A 268 3.24 32.11 12.51
CA ARG A 268 3.62 31.25 11.38
C ARG A 268 2.42 30.81 10.54
N PHE A 269 1.31 30.44 11.18
CA PHE A 269 0.11 29.89 10.53
C PHE A 269 -1.08 30.85 10.50
N GLY A 270 -0.97 32.01 11.13
CA GLY A 270 -1.99 33.05 11.14
C GLY A 270 -2.01 33.92 9.88
N PRO A 271 -2.84 34.98 9.86
CA PRO A 271 -3.08 35.82 8.67
C PRO A 271 -1.84 36.55 8.16
N SER A 272 -0.85 36.78 9.03
CA SER A 272 0.41 37.44 8.71
C SER A 272 1.45 36.51 8.09
N GLY A 273 1.21 35.19 8.14
CA GLY A 273 2.08 34.17 7.58
C GLY A 273 1.88 33.94 6.06
N PRO A 274 2.65 33.01 5.46
CA PRO A 274 2.42 32.58 4.09
C PRO A 274 1.04 31.93 3.94
N SER A 275 0.44 32.02 2.76
CA SER A 275 -0.83 31.35 2.48
C SER A 275 -0.73 29.85 2.74
N TRP A 276 -1.76 29.24 3.34
CA TRP A 276 -1.77 27.80 3.68
C TRP A 276 -1.42 26.89 2.50
N ALA A 277 -1.89 27.22 1.30
CA ALA A 277 -1.60 26.45 0.08
C ALA A 277 -0.11 26.46 -0.28
N ALA A 278 0.58 27.60 -0.10
CA ALA A 278 2.03 27.69 -0.32
C ALA A 278 2.81 26.94 0.75
N LEU A 279 2.40 27.07 2.02
CA LEU A 279 3.06 26.41 3.14
C LEU A 279 2.89 24.88 3.07
N SER A 280 1.69 24.39 2.80
CA SER A 280 1.42 22.95 2.66
C SER A 280 2.20 22.31 1.51
N LYS A 281 2.48 23.08 0.44
CA LYS A 281 3.29 22.62 -0.69
C LYS A 281 4.79 22.65 -0.39
N ALA A 282 5.26 23.68 0.31
CA ALA A 282 6.68 23.85 0.62
C ALA A 282 7.12 22.94 1.78
N GLU A 283 6.29 22.82 2.82
CA GLU A 283 6.58 22.16 4.09
C GLU A 283 5.42 21.25 4.53
N PRO A 284 5.10 20.19 3.77
CA PRO A 284 3.91 19.37 3.99
C PRO A 284 3.87 18.73 5.38
N GLU A 285 5.02 18.30 5.90
CA GLU A 285 5.09 17.66 7.21
C GLU A 285 4.91 18.64 8.37
N LEU A 286 5.29 19.91 8.21
CA LEU A 286 5.04 20.95 9.20
C LEU A 286 3.55 21.32 9.22
N ALA A 287 2.94 21.43 8.03
CA ALA A 287 1.50 21.65 7.87
C ALA A 287 0.68 20.54 8.54
N ARG A 288 1.08 19.28 8.34
CA ARG A 288 0.48 18.10 8.98
C ARG A 288 0.57 18.17 10.51
N ALA A 289 1.74 18.52 11.06
CA ALA A 289 1.93 18.67 12.51
C ALA A 289 1.01 19.76 13.09
N ALA A 290 0.91 20.91 12.42
CA ALA A 290 0.02 22.00 12.83
C ALA A 290 -1.46 21.58 12.82
N LEU A 291 -1.90 20.83 11.81
CA LEU A 291 -3.26 20.31 11.73
C LEU A 291 -3.58 19.27 12.83
N ARG A 292 -2.59 18.49 13.28
CA ARG A 292 -2.74 17.59 14.44
C ARG A 292 -2.78 18.33 15.76
N LEU A 293 -2.03 19.42 15.91
CA LEU A 293 -2.18 20.32 17.06
C LEU A 293 -3.56 20.96 17.09
N HIS A 294 -4.10 21.34 15.92
CA HIS A 294 -5.47 21.83 15.82
C HIS A 294 -6.49 20.76 16.23
N TYR A 295 -6.32 19.52 15.78
CA TYR A 295 -7.18 18.41 16.20
C TYR A 295 -7.12 18.15 17.73
N ALA A 296 -5.98 18.44 18.37
CA ALA A 296 -5.82 18.37 19.82
C ALA A 296 -6.26 19.64 20.56
N ASP A 297 -6.96 20.57 19.90
CA ASP A 297 -7.43 21.84 20.44
C ASP A 297 -6.30 22.77 20.97
N VAL A 298 -5.07 22.61 20.48
CA VAL A 298 -3.91 23.42 20.87
C VAL A 298 -3.75 24.65 19.97
N LEU A 299 -4.11 24.53 18.69
CA LEU A 299 -3.97 25.58 17.67
C LEU A 299 -5.31 25.84 16.98
N ALA A 300 -5.58 27.09 16.58
CA ALA A 300 -6.72 27.39 15.72
C ALA A 300 -6.53 26.82 14.30
N LEU A 301 -7.62 26.45 13.62
CA LEU A 301 -7.54 25.95 12.24
C LEU A 301 -6.95 27.04 11.33
N PRO A 302 -5.81 26.81 10.66
CA PRO A 302 -5.22 27.79 9.76
C PRO A 302 -6.16 28.13 8.59
N GLN A 303 -6.14 29.37 8.12
CA GLN A 303 -7.07 29.82 7.09
C GLN A 303 -6.87 29.07 5.76
N GLY A 304 -7.89 28.35 5.31
CA GLY A 304 -7.85 27.55 4.08
C GLY A 304 -7.37 26.11 4.27
N ALA A 305 -7.13 25.68 5.52
CA ALA A 305 -6.77 24.31 5.85
C ALA A 305 -8.01 23.41 6.01
N THR A 306 -7.85 22.11 5.73
CA THR A 306 -8.89 21.09 5.89
C THR A 306 -8.35 19.89 6.67
N LEU A 307 -9.19 19.31 7.53
CA LEU A 307 -8.82 18.13 8.33
C LEU A 307 -9.15 16.84 7.57
N HIS A 308 -8.10 16.16 7.11
CA HIS A 308 -8.14 14.82 6.54
C HIS A 308 -8.00 13.73 7.61
N GLU A 309 -8.21 12.45 7.26
CA GLU A 309 -8.05 11.29 8.15
C GLU A 309 -6.70 11.32 8.87
N GLU A 310 -5.62 11.64 8.16
CA GLU A 310 -4.25 11.65 8.70
C GLU A 310 -4.02 12.65 9.84
N HIS A 311 -4.91 13.63 9.99
CA HIS A 311 -4.88 14.69 11.01
C HIS A 311 -5.74 14.37 12.24
N ARG A 312 -6.67 13.41 12.14
CA ARG A 312 -7.63 13.08 13.21
C ARG A 312 -7.03 12.17 14.28
N ARG A 313 -5.91 12.62 14.85
CA ARG A 313 -5.18 11.91 15.90
C ARG A 313 -4.40 12.89 16.78
N PRO A 314 -4.07 12.52 18.02
CA PRO A 314 -3.15 13.30 18.84
C PRO A 314 -1.80 13.52 18.16
N PRO A 315 -1.14 14.66 18.37
CA PRO A 315 0.18 14.93 17.83
C PRO A 315 1.21 13.93 18.38
N THR A 316 1.99 13.36 17.47
CA THR A 316 3.09 12.44 17.79
C THR A 316 4.31 13.21 18.31
N ALA A 317 5.26 12.50 18.92
CA ALA A 317 6.53 13.12 19.29
C ALA A 317 7.25 13.76 18.08
N ASP A 318 7.15 13.15 16.90
CA ASP A 318 7.71 13.67 15.66
C ASP A 318 7.03 14.99 15.23
N ASP A 319 5.71 15.10 15.42
CA ASP A 319 4.95 16.33 15.14
C ASP A 319 5.41 17.47 16.06
N TRP A 320 5.52 17.21 17.37
CA TRP A 320 6.05 18.17 18.34
C TRP A 320 7.47 18.60 18.01
N VAL A 321 8.36 17.65 17.72
CA VAL A 321 9.76 17.96 17.40
C VAL A 321 9.88 18.78 16.12
N ARG A 322 9.03 18.56 15.11
CA ARG A 322 9.03 19.38 13.89
C ARG A 322 8.66 20.84 14.17
N LEU A 323 7.64 21.06 14.98
CA LEU A 323 7.20 22.41 15.37
C LEU A 323 8.25 23.11 16.25
N VAL A 324 8.88 22.36 17.16
CA VAL A 324 9.98 22.87 17.98
C VAL A 324 11.23 23.16 17.13
N ASP A 325 11.54 22.36 16.10
CA ASP A 325 12.67 22.61 15.21
C ASP A 325 12.45 23.88 14.35
N ASP A 326 11.22 24.12 13.89
CA ASP A 326 10.84 25.37 13.20
C ASP A 326 11.04 26.59 14.12
N TRP A 327 10.52 26.54 15.34
CA TRP A 327 10.72 27.57 16.36
C TRP A 327 12.20 27.75 16.73
N ALA A 328 12.94 26.65 16.85
CA ALA A 328 14.36 26.68 17.18
C ALA A 328 15.20 27.36 16.10
N ARG A 329 14.94 27.06 14.82
CA ARG A 329 15.62 27.67 13.68
C ARG A 329 15.23 29.12 13.46
N GLY A 330 13.95 29.43 13.66
CA GLY A 330 13.40 30.75 13.40
C GLY A 330 13.64 31.77 14.50
N HIS A 331 13.83 31.33 15.75
CA HIS A 331 13.99 32.22 16.90
C HIS A 331 15.13 31.82 17.85
N LEU A 332 15.09 30.62 18.44
CA LEU A 332 15.97 30.27 19.56
C LEU A 332 17.47 30.26 19.20
N LEU A 333 17.85 29.79 18.01
CA LEU A 333 19.25 29.72 17.59
C LEU A 333 19.87 31.09 17.28
N SER A 334 19.04 32.11 17.05
CA SER A 334 19.45 33.49 16.76
C SER A 334 19.35 34.43 17.96
N SER A 335 18.82 33.96 19.10
CA SER A 335 18.59 34.79 20.28
C SER A 335 19.76 34.72 21.27
N ASP A 336 20.16 35.88 21.78
CA ASP A 336 21.20 36.03 22.82
C ASP A 336 20.61 36.20 24.24
N LYS A 337 19.30 35.95 24.42
CA LYS A 337 18.62 36.13 25.72
C LYS A 337 18.81 34.92 26.64
N GLU A 338 19.05 35.16 27.92
CA GLU A 338 19.19 34.10 28.94
C GLU A 338 17.95 33.19 29.05
N GLU A 339 16.75 33.73 28.84
CA GLU A 339 15.50 32.97 28.86
C GLU A 339 15.46 31.90 27.77
N ASP A 340 15.90 32.24 26.56
CA ASP A 340 15.93 31.32 25.41
C ASP A 340 17.05 30.29 25.57
N GLU A 341 18.17 30.65 26.21
CA GLU A 341 19.21 29.67 26.55
C GLU A 341 18.68 28.61 27.53
N ARG A 342 17.88 28.99 28.53
CA ARG A 342 17.24 28.03 29.46
C ARG A 342 16.32 27.06 28.74
N VAL A 343 15.53 27.54 27.78
CA VAL A 343 14.69 26.72 26.90
C VAL A 343 15.55 25.69 26.16
N VAL A 344 16.63 26.13 25.53
CA VAL A 344 17.54 25.24 24.79
C VAL A 344 18.16 24.16 25.70
N GLN A 345 18.50 24.50 26.95
CA GLN A 345 19.01 23.51 27.90
C GLN A 345 17.94 22.50 28.35
N SER A 346 16.68 22.91 28.51
CA SER A 346 15.57 21.98 28.76
C SER A 346 15.34 21.05 27.56
N LEU A 347 15.34 21.58 26.33
CA LEU A 347 15.24 20.77 25.11
C LEU A 347 16.38 19.76 24.98
N LYS A 348 17.63 20.16 25.25
CA LYS A 348 18.79 19.25 25.24
C LYS A 348 18.66 18.09 26.22
N ARG A 349 17.97 18.28 27.36
CA ARG A 349 17.74 17.24 28.37
C ARG A 349 16.58 16.31 28.01
N ALA A 350 15.51 16.83 27.43
CA ALA A 350 14.29 16.07 27.16
C ALA A 350 14.29 15.35 25.80
N LEU A 351 14.83 15.95 24.73
CA LEU A 351 14.82 15.36 23.38
C LEU A 351 15.41 13.94 23.29
N PRO A 352 16.47 13.57 24.05
CA PRO A 352 16.99 12.20 24.00
C PRO A 352 15.99 11.11 24.42
N SER A 353 15.00 11.40 25.29
CA SER A 353 14.02 10.39 25.73
C SER A 353 13.09 9.92 24.61
N VAL A 354 12.86 10.78 23.61
CA VAL A 354 12.08 10.46 22.41
C VAL A 354 12.96 10.13 21.20
N GLY A 355 14.28 10.05 21.40
CA GLY A 355 15.24 9.68 20.37
C GLY A 355 15.66 10.82 19.45
N TYR A 356 15.69 12.05 19.95
CA TYR A 356 16.16 13.22 19.21
C TYR A 356 17.36 13.87 19.90
N VAL A 357 18.21 14.52 19.12
CA VAL A 357 19.40 15.20 19.61
C VAL A 357 19.41 16.64 19.10
N TRP A 358 19.69 17.57 20.00
CA TRP A 358 19.91 18.97 19.65
C TRP A 358 21.28 19.15 18.98
N THR A 359 21.31 19.82 17.83
CA THR A 359 22.55 20.17 17.12
C THR A 359 22.63 21.66 16.85
N ARG A 360 23.81 22.16 16.44
CA ARG A 360 23.98 23.56 16.02
C ARG A 360 23.10 23.95 14.82
N ARG A 361 22.65 22.97 14.02
CA ARG A 361 21.78 23.17 12.86
C ARG A 361 20.35 22.72 13.16
N GLY A 362 19.88 22.79 14.40
CA GLY A 362 18.55 22.34 14.82
C GLY A 362 18.50 20.89 15.31
N ILE A 363 17.30 20.33 15.43
CA ILE A 363 17.03 19.01 15.99
C ILE A 363 17.24 17.93 14.92
N ARG A 364 17.90 16.84 15.32
CA ARG A 364 18.15 15.66 14.46
C ARG A 364 17.65 14.39 15.14
N ALA A 365 17.16 13.46 14.34
CA ALA A 365 16.82 12.12 14.82
C ALA A 365 18.10 11.40 15.29
N GLY A 366 18.04 10.79 16.47
CA GLY A 366 19.07 9.94 17.06
C GLY A 366 18.61 8.49 17.17
N ARG A 367 19.41 7.66 17.84
CA ARG A 367 19.01 6.27 18.17
C ARG A 367 18.01 6.32 19.33
N SER A 368 16.80 5.82 19.13
CA SER A 368 15.77 5.75 20.18
C SER A 368 15.91 4.45 20.98
N PRO A 369 16.14 4.51 22.31
CA PRO A 369 16.10 3.34 23.18
C PRO A 369 14.73 2.66 23.18
N VAL A 370 13.65 3.45 23.16
CA VAL A 370 12.25 2.97 23.08
C VAL A 370 12.02 2.09 21.85
N ASP A 371 12.47 2.56 20.68
CA ASP A 371 12.33 1.79 19.44
C ASP A 371 13.04 0.43 19.52
N ARG A 372 14.18 0.35 20.22
CA ARG A 372 14.92 -0.89 20.44
C ARG A 372 14.17 -1.86 21.36
N VAL A 373 13.57 -1.35 22.43
CA VAL A 373 12.76 -2.17 23.36
C VAL A 373 11.56 -2.76 22.62
N LEU A 374 10.80 -1.93 21.89
CA LEU A 374 9.64 -2.40 21.12
C LEU A 374 10.04 -3.40 20.03
N ALA A 375 11.11 -3.12 19.27
CA ALA A 375 11.58 -4.02 18.21
C ALA A 375 11.99 -5.40 18.73
N ARG A 376 12.53 -5.47 19.97
CA ARG A 376 13.10 -6.67 20.58
C ARG A 376 12.29 -7.22 21.76
N SER A 377 11.06 -6.73 21.93
CA SER A 377 10.22 -7.08 23.05
C SER A 377 9.99 -8.58 23.13
N GLU A 378 10.07 -9.14 24.34
CA GLU A 378 9.88 -10.57 24.58
C GLU A 378 8.45 -11.01 24.20
N SER A 379 7.47 -10.11 24.25
CA SER A 379 6.10 -10.41 23.85
C SER A 379 5.99 -10.83 22.38
N LYS A 380 6.93 -10.40 21.52
CA LYS A 380 7.00 -10.85 20.12
C LYS A 380 7.43 -12.31 19.98
N THR A 381 8.28 -12.77 20.88
CA THR A 381 8.67 -14.18 20.99
C THR A 381 7.46 -15.02 21.40
N THR A 382 6.72 -14.60 22.43
CA THR A 382 5.48 -15.27 22.86
C THR A 382 4.40 -15.29 21.78
N ALA A 383 4.24 -14.20 21.02
CA ALA A 383 3.34 -14.19 19.87
C ALA A 383 3.77 -15.19 18.79
N THR A 384 5.08 -15.34 18.57
CA THR A 384 5.63 -16.28 17.58
C THR A 384 5.36 -17.73 17.95
N THR A 385 5.49 -18.10 19.24
CA THR A 385 5.14 -19.46 19.69
C THR A 385 3.66 -19.73 19.53
N ALA A 386 2.80 -18.76 19.87
CA ALA A 386 1.36 -18.85 19.67
C ALA A 386 1.00 -19.04 18.18
N ILE A 387 1.61 -18.27 17.28
CA ILE A 387 1.41 -18.41 15.82
C ILE A 387 1.87 -19.80 15.36
N ALA A 388 3.06 -20.26 15.77
CA ALA A 388 3.60 -21.54 15.37
C ALA A 388 2.71 -22.71 15.81
N ALA A 389 2.20 -22.68 17.05
CA ALA A 389 1.27 -23.68 17.57
C ALA A 389 -0.08 -23.66 16.84
N ARG A 390 -0.63 -22.48 16.53
CA ARG A 390 -1.90 -22.36 15.78
C ARG A 390 -1.77 -22.84 14.34
N GLU A 391 -0.67 -22.49 13.67
CA GLU A 391 -0.37 -22.99 12.33
C GLU A 391 -0.16 -24.51 12.32
N TRP A 392 0.45 -25.07 13.38
CA TRP A 392 0.59 -26.52 13.56
C TRP A 392 -0.75 -27.23 13.69
N LEU A 393 -1.68 -26.67 14.47
CA LEU A 393 -3.04 -27.21 14.59
C LEU A 393 -3.78 -27.21 13.25
N ALA A 394 -3.53 -26.22 12.39
CA ALA A 394 -4.19 -26.10 11.09
C ALA A 394 -3.56 -27.00 9.99
N LEU A 395 -2.23 -27.15 9.99
CA LEU A 395 -1.50 -27.80 8.90
C LEU A 395 -0.91 -29.17 9.25
N GLY A 396 -0.71 -29.46 10.53
CA GLY A 396 0.01 -30.65 11.00
C GLY A 396 1.33 -30.82 10.28
N GLU A 397 1.64 -32.05 9.87
CA GLU A 397 2.90 -32.41 9.19
C GLU A 397 3.19 -31.63 7.90
N ARG A 398 2.21 -30.91 7.34
CA ARG A 398 2.41 -30.06 6.16
C ARG A 398 3.02 -28.70 6.50
N GLN A 399 3.05 -28.31 7.77
CA GLN A 399 3.58 -27.01 8.18
C GLN A 399 5.06 -26.88 7.83
N ARG A 400 5.40 -25.77 7.17
CA ARG A 400 6.76 -25.35 6.84
C ARG A 400 6.89 -23.87 7.13
N LEU A 401 6.90 -23.53 8.40
CA LEU A 401 6.96 -22.15 8.86
C LEU A 401 8.40 -21.66 8.89
N LEU A 402 8.64 -20.48 8.34
CA LEU A 402 9.93 -19.79 8.45
C LEU A 402 9.79 -18.62 9.41
N VAL A 403 10.62 -18.54 10.45
CA VAL A 403 10.72 -17.40 11.35
C VAL A 403 12.00 -16.64 11.06
N LEU A 404 11.88 -15.34 10.73
CA LEU A 404 13.01 -14.49 10.38
C LEU A 404 13.28 -13.45 11.44
N CYS A 405 14.53 -13.43 11.91
CA CYS A 405 15.06 -12.46 12.86
C CYS A 405 16.18 -11.63 12.24
N ASP A 406 16.46 -10.45 12.81
CA ASP A 406 17.59 -9.62 12.36
C ASP A 406 18.96 -10.20 12.71
N HIS A 407 19.05 -10.92 13.84
CA HIS A 407 20.31 -11.43 14.38
C HIS A 407 20.14 -12.75 15.12
N GLU A 408 21.21 -13.55 15.16
CA GLU A 408 21.25 -14.78 15.97
C GLU A 408 21.29 -14.48 17.47
N GLN A 409 22.15 -13.54 17.85
CA GLN A 409 22.31 -12.94 19.17
C GLN A 409 22.70 -11.47 19.00
N ALA A 410 22.24 -10.58 19.87
CA ALA A 410 22.61 -9.18 19.77
C ALA A 410 24.08 -9.00 20.18
N SER A 411 24.93 -8.60 19.24
CA SER A 411 26.37 -8.42 19.46
C SER A 411 26.75 -7.09 20.12
N ALA A 412 25.81 -6.14 20.23
CA ALA A 412 26.07 -4.82 20.81
C ALA A 412 25.91 -4.84 22.32
N THR A 413 26.92 -4.33 23.04
CA THR A 413 26.81 -3.98 24.47
C THR A 413 25.57 -3.12 24.67
N LEU A 414 24.65 -3.60 25.52
CA LEU A 414 23.45 -2.85 25.83
C LEU A 414 23.85 -1.53 26.51
N PRO A 415 23.22 -0.40 26.14
CA PRO A 415 23.29 0.82 26.93
C PRO A 415 23.00 0.56 28.42
N ALA A 416 23.66 1.29 29.31
CA ALA A 416 23.55 1.07 30.75
C ALA A 416 22.09 1.18 31.25
N ASP A 417 21.31 2.07 30.63
CA ASP A 417 19.88 2.32 30.86
C ASP A 417 18.95 1.18 30.41
N LEU A 418 19.45 0.19 29.66
CA LEU A 418 18.69 -0.96 29.18
C LEU A 418 19.02 -2.27 29.90
N HIS A 419 19.94 -2.24 30.88
CA HIS A 419 20.27 -3.42 31.69
C HIS A 419 19.08 -3.82 32.56
N GLY A 420 18.67 -5.08 32.48
CA GLY A 420 17.53 -5.63 33.23
C GLY A 420 16.16 -5.41 32.58
N VAL A 421 16.07 -4.63 31.49
CA VAL A 421 14.85 -4.44 30.69
C VAL A 421 14.84 -5.36 29.49
N ILE A 422 15.94 -5.38 28.73
CA ILE A 422 16.17 -6.33 27.64
C ILE A 422 17.51 -7.02 27.83
N THR A 423 17.64 -8.23 27.30
CA THR A 423 18.90 -9.00 27.31
C THR A 423 19.53 -9.02 25.92
N ALA A 424 20.78 -9.50 25.82
CA ALA A 424 21.42 -9.73 24.52
C ALA A 424 20.69 -10.80 23.67
N GLN A 425 19.85 -11.63 24.29
CA GLN A 425 19.03 -12.63 23.58
C GLN A 425 17.65 -12.07 23.20
N SER A 426 17.19 -10.95 23.76
CA SER A 426 15.85 -10.41 23.48
C SER A 426 15.68 -10.07 21.99
N GLY A 427 14.61 -10.60 21.38
CA GLY A 427 14.33 -10.44 19.94
C GLY A 427 15.28 -11.20 19.01
N SER A 428 16.10 -12.12 19.52
CA SER A 428 17.07 -12.89 18.75
C SER A 428 16.53 -14.23 18.26
N ALA A 429 17.12 -14.78 17.20
CA ALA A 429 16.74 -16.10 16.67
C ALA A 429 16.88 -17.23 17.71
N ARG A 430 17.84 -17.11 18.63
CA ARG A 430 18.01 -18.09 19.71
C ARG A 430 16.93 -18.01 20.77
N ALA A 431 16.51 -16.81 21.17
CA ALA A 431 15.40 -16.66 22.12
C ALA A 431 14.10 -17.24 21.54
N VAL A 432 13.87 -17.03 20.24
CA VAL A 432 12.74 -17.64 19.54
C VAL A 432 12.84 -19.17 19.52
N LEU A 433 14.01 -19.73 19.17
CA LEU A 433 14.18 -21.18 19.18
C LEU A 433 13.97 -21.76 20.59
N HIS A 434 14.53 -21.15 21.63
CA HIS A 434 14.31 -21.58 23.02
C HIS A 434 12.82 -21.60 23.37
N ALA A 435 12.10 -20.50 23.12
CA ALA A 435 10.68 -20.41 23.44
C ALA A 435 9.83 -21.44 22.66
N LEU A 436 10.19 -21.75 21.42
CA LEU A 436 9.54 -22.83 20.67
C LEU A 436 9.83 -24.19 21.34
N LEU A 437 11.09 -24.51 21.65
CA LEU A 437 11.44 -25.79 22.24
C LEU A 437 10.84 -26.01 23.64
N ASP A 438 10.61 -24.94 24.40
CA ASP A 438 10.01 -24.99 25.74
C ASP A 438 8.49 -25.17 25.71
N ASP A 439 7.82 -24.81 24.61
CA ASP A 439 6.35 -24.92 24.47
C ASP A 439 5.96 -26.26 23.80
N PRO A 440 5.32 -27.19 24.53
CA PRO A 440 4.93 -28.50 23.99
C PRO A 440 3.83 -28.43 22.91
N ALA A 441 3.16 -27.29 22.75
CA ALA A 441 2.15 -27.11 21.70
C ALA A 441 2.77 -26.79 20.32
N THR A 442 4.08 -26.48 20.29
CA THR A 442 4.78 -26.16 19.05
C THR A 442 5.44 -27.40 18.44
N PRO A 443 5.58 -27.46 17.10
CA PRO A 443 6.20 -28.60 16.45
C PRO A 443 7.74 -28.51 16.51
N ALA A 444 8.42 -29.52 15.95
CA ALA A 444 9.88 -29.51 15.88
C ALA A 444 10.40 -28.26 15.15
N ALA A 445 11.37 -27.60 15.78
CA ALA A 445 12.01 -26.39 15.30
C ALA A 445 13.54 -26.56 15.19
N LEU A 446 14.13 -25.86 14.21
CA LEU A 446 15.57 -25.83 13.97
C LEU A 446 16.03 -24.40 13.65
N LEU A 447 17.07 -23.94 14.32
CA LEU A 447 17.77 -22.70 14.03
C LEU A 447 18.84 -22.95 12.97
N VAL A 448 18.89 -22.08 11.96
CA VAL A 448 19.90 -22.09 10.90
C VAL A 448 20.43 -20.68 10.67
N THR A 449 21.71 -20.48 10.92
CA THR A 449 22.41 -19.21 10.68
C THR A 449 23.68 -19.45 9.86
N GLY A 450 24.36 -18.35 9.51
CA GLY A 450 25.63 -18.43 8.80
C GLY A 450 26.73 -19.13 9.60
N ALA A 451 26.56 -19.28 10.92
CA ALA A 451 27.54 -19.86 11.83
C ALA A 451 27.08 -21.16 12.49
N ASN A 452 25.78 -21.33 12.75
CA ASN A 452 25.27 -22.39 13.61
C ASN A 452 24.03 -23.10 13.05
N VAL A 453 23.92 -24.39 13.38
CA VAL A 453 22.69 -25.19 13.26
C VAL A 453 22.35 -25.72 14.65
N ALA A 454 21.17 -25.39 15.19
CA ALA A 454 20.79 -25.72 16.56
C ALA A 454 19.32 -26.14 16.67
N GLY A 455 18.96 -26.96 17.65
CA GLY A 455 17.59 -27.47 17.83
C GLY A 455 17.50 -28.54 18.91
N ALA A 456 16.34 -29.20 19.02
CA ALA A 456 16.19 -30.35 19.91
C ALA A 456 17.15 -31.48 19.51
N LYS A 457 17.64 -32.23 20.50
CA LYS A 457 18.61 -33.32 20.29
C LYS A 457 18.10 -34.35 19.28
N ASP A 458 16.83 -34.73 19.38
CA ASP A 458 16.22 -35.74 18.50
C ASP A 458 16.09 -35.23 17.06
N THR A 459 15.73 -33.95 16.88
CA THR A 459 15.68 -33.29 15.56
C THR A 459 17.07 -33.23 14.92
N LEU A 460 18.11 -32.92 15.70
CA LEU A 460 19.49 -32.89 15.22
C LEU A 460 19.98 -34.29 14.83
N ALA A 461 19.62 -35.33 15.60
CA ALA A 461 19.94 -36.71 15.26
C ALA A 461 19.27 -37.12 13.94
N ALA A 462 17.99 -36.80 13.76
CA ALA A 462 17.27 -37.05 12.51
C ALA A 462 17.87 -36.29 11.32
N LEU A 463 18.38 -35.07 11.53
CA LEU A 463 19.11 -34.32 10.51
C LEU A 463 20.43 -35.03 10.14
N VAL A 464 21.18 -35.54 11.12
CA VAL A 464 22.41 -36.31 10.85
C VAL A 464 22.11 -37.57 10.04
N ASP A 465 21.04 -38.29 10.37
CA ASP A 465 20.60 -39.46 9.59
C ASP A 465 20.21 -39.08 8.15
N HIS A 466 19.54 -37.93 7.98
CA HIS A 466 19.23 -37.40 6.65
C HIS A 466 20.48 -37.01 5.85
N VAL A 467 21.47 -36.41 6.51
CA VAL A 467 22.78 -36.12 5.90
C VAL A 467 23.47 -37.43 5.53
N ALA A 468 23.49 -38.42 6.41
CA ALA A 468 24.14 -39.72 6.17
C ALA A 468 23.58 -40.45 4.94
N ALA A 469 22.29 -40.29 4.65
CA ALA A 469 21.67 -40.87 3.44
C ALA A 469 22.20 -40.26 2.13
N THR A 470 22.77 -39.05 2.16
CA THR A 470 23.22 -38.33 0.95
C THR A 470 24.74 -38.09 0.93
N ASP A 471 25.35 -37.89 2.09
CA ASP A 471 26.79 -37.71 2.30
C ASP A 471 27.21 -38.37 3.63
N PRO A 472 27.53 -39.69 3.61
CA PRO A 472 27.97 -40.43 4.80
C PRO A 472 29.28 -39.90 5.39
N GLN A 473 30.18 -39.35 4.56
CA GLN A 473 31.48 -38.85 5.04
C GLN A 473 31.29 -37.57 5.85
N LEU A 474 30.46 -36.65 5.34
CA LEU A 474 30.10 -35.45 6.07
C LEU A 474 29.42 -35.81 7.39
N ALA A 475 28.44 -36.72 7.37
CA ALA A 475 27.68 -37.13 8.57
C ALA A 475 28.58 -37.70 9.67
N ALA A 476 29.60 -38.50 9.33
CA ALA A 476 30.52 -39.09 10.30
C ALA A 476 31.34 -38.05 11.10
N GLY A 477 31.51 -36.84 10.55
CA GLY A 477 32.21 -35.73 11.20
C GLY A 477 31.31 -34.80 12.03
N LEU A 478 30.00 -35.05 12.08
CA LEU A 478 29.05 -34.20 12.81
C LEU A 478 28.79 -34.74 14.21
N VAL A 479 28.86 -33.85 15.20
CA VAL A 479 28.63 -34.15 16.62
C VAL A 479 27.62 -33.17 17.20
N ILE A 480 26.70 -33.68 18.02
CA ILE A 480 25.77 -32.83 18.76
C ILE A 480 26.45 -32.37 20.04
N ASP A 481 26.71 -31.07 20.14
CA ASP A 481 27.27 -30.41 21.31
C ASP A 481 26.16 -29.74 22.13
N THR A 482 26.14 -30.02 23.43
CA THR A 482 25.14 -29.53 24.40
C THR A 482 25.76 -28.65 25.49
N SER A 483 26.99 -28.17 25.34
CA SER A 483 27.70 -27.39 26.37
C SER A 483 27.01 -26.07 26.73
N ASP A 484 26.42 -25.39 25.73
CA ASP A 484 25.92 -24.01 25.85
C ASP A 484 24.41 -23.93 26.10
N GLY A 485 23.81 -24.98 26.68
CA GLY A 485 22.38 -25.07 27.02
C GLY A 485 21.43 -25.30 25.84
N LEU A 486 21.78 -24.86 24.63
CA LEU A 486 21.05 -25.16 23.39
C LEU A 486 21.86 -26.15 22.54
N PRO A 487 21.35 -27.37 22.27
CA PRO A 487 22.06 -28.33 21.44
C PRO A 487 22.34 -27.78 20.05
N ARG A 488 23.59 -27.92 19.61
CA ARG A 488 24.08 -27.48 18.29
C ARG A 488 24.80 -28.60 17.57
N LEU A 489 24.79 -28.56 16.25
CA LEU A 489 25.49 -29.52 15.41
C LEU A 489 26.83 -28.94 14.97
N VAL A 490 27.91 -29.48 15.52
CA VAL A 490 29.30 -29.05 15.26
C VAL A 490 30.03 -30.07 14.40
N GLY A 491 30.95 -29.61 13.56
CA GLY A 491 31.75 -30.46 12.69
C GLY A 491 32.46 -29.66 11.60
N SER A 492 33.20 -30.35 10.73
CA SER A 492 33.92 -29.74 9.61
C SER A 492 32.98 -29.45 8.44
N TRP A 493 32.04 -28.54 8.64
CA TRP A 493 31.08 -28.11 7.63
C TRP A 493 30.85 -26.60 7.71
N SER A 494 30.37 -26.00 6.62
CA SER A 494 30.11 -24.56 6.51
C SER A 494 28.70 -24.29 6.03
N SER A 495 28.25 -23.03 6.08
CA SER A 495 26.93 -22.63 5.59
C SER A 495 26.62 -23.03 4.15
N ARG A 496 27.64 -23.06 3.28
CA ARG A 496 27.49 -23.58 1.91
C ARG A 496 27.17 -25.07 1.87
N ALA A 497 27.66 -25.85 2.82
CA ALA A 497 27.41 -27.28 2.92
C ALA A 497 26.07 -27.57 3.61
N TRP A 498 25.80 -26.97 4.77
CA TRP A 498 24.60 -27.34 5.55
C TRP A 498 23.30 -26.79 5.00
N VAL A 499 23.28 -25.61 4.37
CA VAL A 499 22.03 -25.01 3.85
C VAL A 499 21.29 -25.94 2.89
N PRO A 500 21.93 -26.56 1.87
CA PRO A 500 21.27 -27.55 1.01
C PRO A 500 20.72 -28.77 1.77
N HIS A 501 21.44 -29.32 2.75
CA HIS A 501 20.96 -30.48 3.53
C HIS A 501 19.79 -30.12 4.42
N VAL A 502 19.88 -29.01 5.16
CA VAL A 502 18.80 -28.54 6.03
C VAL A 502 17.57 -28.16 5.21
N THR A 503 17.74 -27.55 4.04
CA THR A 503 16.62 -27.22 3.13
C THR A 503 15.91 -28.50 2.67
N ARG A 504 16.65 -29.54 2.24
CA ARG A 504 16.04 -30.82 1.86
C ARG A 504 15.36 -31.52 3.04
N PHE A 505 15.97 -31.50 4.22
CA PHE A 505 15.39 -32.05 5.45
C PHE A 505 14.08 -31.36 5.81
N PHE A 506 14.06 -30.02 5.74
CA PHE A 506 12.87 -29.21 5.94
C PHE A 506 11.80 -29.52 4.88
N GLU A 507 12.11 -29.47 3.59
CA GLU A 507 11.11 -29.76 2.55
C GLU A 507 10.55 -31.19 2.64
N ALA A 508 11.38 -32.17 3.02
CA ALA A 508 10.97 -33.54 3.27
C ALA A 508 10.07 -33.71 4.52
N GLY A 509 10.04 -32.73 5.43
CA GLY A 509 9.23 -32.76 6.65
C GLY A 509 9.91 -33.29 7.89
N GLY A 510 11.24 -33.38 7.88
CA GLY A 510 12.02 -33.70 9.07
C GLY A 510 11.95 -32.62 10.15
N VAL A 511 11.57 -31.39 9.79
CA VAL A 511 11.30 -30.29 10.73
C VAL A 511 10.20 -29.38 10.17
N GLN A 512 9.38 -28.79 11.05
CA GLN A 512 8.23 -27.97 10.66
C GLN A 512 8.51 -26.47 10.73
N VAL A 513 9.39 -26.04 11.65
CA VAL A 513 9.73 -24.63 11.84
C VAL A 513 11.23 -24.43 11.62
N LEU A 514 11.59 -23.52 10.72
CA LEU A 514 12.96 -23.01 10.60
C LEU A 514 13.02 -21.62 11.20
N VAL A 515 13.92 -21.41 12.15
CA VAL A 515 14.27 -20.09 12.66
C VAL A 515 15.59 -19.68 12.03
N GLY A 516 15.71 -18.47 11.51
CA GLY A 516 16.98 -18.01 10.96
C GLY A 516 17.08 -16.52 10.83
N THR A 517 18.22 -16.06 10.32
CA THR A 517 18.48 -14.64 10.12
C THR A 517 18.20 -14.22 8.68
N ARG A 518 17.82 -12.95 8.51
CA ARG A 518 17.61 -12.34 7.19
C ARG A 518 18.80 -12.56 6.24
N GLY A 519 20.03 -12.43 6.74
CA GLY A 519 21.24 -12.55 5.91
C GLY A 519 21.45 -13.92 5.28
N LEU A 520 20.90 -14.99 5.86
CA LEU A 520 21.02 -16.35 5.30
C LEU A 520 19.74 -16.84 4.64
N LEU A 521 18.59 -16.68 5.31
CA LEU A 521 17.31 -17.24 4.85
C LEU A 521 16.38 -16.18 4.24
N GLY A 522 16.69 -14.89 4.41
CA GLY A 522 15.96 -13.79 3.78
C GLY A 522 16.39 -13.55 2.31
N GLU A 523 17.67 -13.72 2.01
CA GLU A 523 18.26 -13.45 0.67
C GLU A 523 18.90 -14.71 0.08
N GLY A 524 18.65 -14.99 -1.22
CA GLY A 524 19.31 -16.07 -1.96
C GLY A 524 18.91 -17.51 -1.59
N TRP A 525 18.08 -17.74 -0.56
CA TRP A 525 17.56 -19.05 -0.18
C TRP A 525 16.34 -19.49 -1.01
N ASP A 526 16.32 -20.77 -1.40
CA ASP A 526 15.23 -21.36 -2.20
C ASP A 526 14.63 -22.59 -1.52
N ALA A 527 13.36 -22.47 -1.14
CA ALA A 527 12.53 -23.54 -0.63
C ALA A 527 11.10 -23.31 -1.14
N ARG A 528 10.51 -24.31 -1.79
CA ARG A 528 9.18 -24.25 -2.41
C ARG A 528 8.07 -24.54 -1.42
N ARG A 529 8.36 -25.37 -0.42
CA ARG A 529 7.33 -25.90 0.50
C ARG A 529 6.99 -24.99 1.67
N VAL A 530 7.64 -23.84 1.82
CA VAL A 530 7.36 -22.85 2.88
C VAL A 530 5.88 -22.48 2.91
N THR A 531 5.17 -22.79 3.99
CA THR A 531 3.72 -22.52 4.13
C THR A 531 3.44 -21.10 4.63
N GLY A 532 4.42 -20.45 5.23
CA GLY A 532 4.26 -19.11 5.77
C GLY A 532 5.53 -18.56 6.39
N ILE A 533 5.51 -17.27 6.70
CA ILE A 533 6.63 -16.55 7.32
C ILE A 533 6.14 -15.86 8.58
N VAL A 534 6.92 -15.89 9.66
CA VAL A 534 6.80 -14.94 10.77
C VAL A 534 7.97 -13.96 10.67
N ASP A 535 7.65 -12.73 10.31
CA ASP A 535 8.63 -11.67 10.10
C ASP A 535 8.79 -10.82 11.37
N LEU A 536 9.90 -11.08 12.10
CA LEU A 536 10.31 -10.32 13.28
C LEU A 536 11.38 -9.27 12.95
N THR A 537 11.71 -9.05 11.67
CA THR A 537 12.78 -8.15 11.25
C THR A 537 12.35 -6.69 11.32
N ALA A 538 13.30 -5.79 11.62
CA ALA A 538 13.05 -4.35 11.62
C ALA A 538 13.12 -3.71 10.22
N VAL A 539 13.43 -4.49 9.18
CA VAL A 539 13.65 -3.99 7.81
C VAL A 539 12.32 -3.60 7.15
N THR A 540 12.28 -2.42 6.54
CA THR A 540 11.06 -1.90 5.91
C THR A 540 11.23 -1.49 4.45
N THR A 541 12.36 -1.80 3.82
CA THR A 541 12.56 -1.47 2.40
C THR A 541 11.71 -2.38 1.53
N THR A 542 11.01 -1.82 0.54
CA THR A 542 10.10 -2.55 -0.36
C THR A 542 10.77 -3.77 -0.98
N THR A 543 12.03 -3.63 -1.40
CA THR A 543 12.86 -4.73 -1.89
C THR A 543 12.96 -5.88 -0.90
N ALA A 544 13.42 -5.62 0.32
CA ALA A 544 13.70 -6.67 1.30
C ALA A 544 12.41 -7.38 1.72
N VAL A 545 11.31 -6.61 1.84
CA VAL A 545 9.98 -7.16 2.14
C VAL A 545 9.52 -8.08 1.03
N THR A 546 9.61 -7.63 -0.23
CA THR A 546 9.19 -8.40 -1.40
C THR A 546 10.02 -9.68 -1.56
N GLN A 547 11.34 -9.61 -1.39
CA GLN A 547 12.23 -10.76 -1.45
C GLN A 547 11.95 -11.77 -0.34
N THR A 548 11.72 -11.29 0.88
CA THR A 548 11.40 -12.11 2.06
C THR A 548 10.07 -12.84 1.84
N ARG A 549 9.00 -12.10 1.57
CA ARG A 549 7.64 -12.66 1.38
C ARG A 549 7.56 -13.58 0.17
N GLY A 550 8.23 -13.22 -0.92
CA GLY A 550 8.29 -14.01 -2.15
C GLY A 550 8.83 -15.44 -1.98
N ARG A 551 9.51 -15.75 -0.87
CA ARG A 551 9.91 -17.12 -0.54
C ARG A 551 8.72 -18.03 -0.28
N ALA A 552 7.73 -17.54 0.47
CA ALA A 552 6.53 -18.30 0.78
C ALA A 552 5.61 -18.43 -0.43
N LEU A 553 5.65 -17.45 -1.36
CA LEU A 553 4.77 -17.39 -2.53
C LEU A 553 5.10 -18.41 -3.63
N ARG A 554 6.16 -19.22 -3.50
CA ARG A 554 6.47 -20.25 -4.50
C ARG A 554 5.39 -21.34 -4.52
N THR A 555 5.02 -21.80 -5.70
CA THR A 555 4.10 -22.94 -5.83
C THR A 555 4.79 -24.25 -5.42
N ASP A 556 4.05 -25.12 -4.73
CA ASP A 556 4.50 -26.46 -4.40
C ASP A 556 3.79 -27.47 -5.33
N PRO A 557 4.51 -28.14 -6.25
CA PRO A 557 3.92 -29.14 -7.12
C PRO A 557 3.24 -30.30 -6.37
N ALA A 558 3.68 -30.61 -5.14
CA ALA A 558 3.04 -31.63 -4.32
C ALA A 558 1.75 -31.14 -3.64
N HIS A 559 1.55 -29.82 -3.54
CA HIS A 559 0.41 -29.18 -2.90
C HIS A 559 -0.06 -27.96 -3.71
N PRO A 560 -0.78 -28.18 -4.82
CA PRO A 560 -1.23 -27.09 -5.70
C PRO A 560 -2.19 -26.11 -5.01
N ASP A 561 -2.87 -26.55 -3.93
CA ASP A 561 -3.80 -25.76 -3.13
C ASP A 561 -3.12 -24.95 -2.02
N LYS A 562 -1.78 -24.93 -1.98
CA LYS A 562 -1.01 -24.15 -1.03
C LYS A 562 -1.45 -22.68 -1.02
N VAL A 563 -1.67 -22.16 0.18
CA VAL A 563 -1.86 -20.74 0.48
C VAL A 563 -0.77 -20.33 1.45
N ALA A 564 0.00 -19.30 1.12
CA ALA A 564 1.05 -18.76 1.97
C ALA A 564 0.47 -17.77 2.99
N ILE A 565 0.86 -17.90 4.27
CA ILE A 565 0.45 -16.95 5.31
C ILE A 565 1.67 -16.25 5.88
N ASN A 566 1.74 -14.94 5.70
CA ASN A 566 2.82 -14.12 6.22
C ASN A 566 2.31 -13.32 7.43
N TRP A 567 2.98 -13.50 8.55
CA TRP A 567 2.69 -12.84 9.82
C TRP A 567 3.73 -11.75 10.09
N THR A 568 3.27 -10.56 10.46
CA THR A 568 4.12 -9.52 11.06
C THR A 568 3.71 -9.34 12.51
N VAL A 569 4.66 -9.46 13.45
CA VAL A 569 4.40 -9.24 14.88
C VAL A 569 4.78 -7.81 15.25
N VAL A 570 3.85 -7.09 15.89
CA VAL A 570 3.97 -5.66 16.16
C VAL A 570 3.72 -5.40 17.64
N CYS A 571 4.74 -4.84 18.31
CA CYS A 571 4.63 -4.42 19.69
C CYS A 571 4.32 -2.92 19.77
N VAL A 572 3.19 -2.55 20.40
CA VAL A 572 2.73 -1.16 20.52
C VAL A 572 2.62 -0.78 21.99
N ALA A 573 3.22 0.35 22.37
CA ALA A 573 3.09 0.94 23.69
C ALA A 573 2.15 2.15 23.66
N ALA A 574 0.85 1.95 23.85
CA ALA A 574 -0.18 2.99 23.69
C ALA A 574 0.06 4.25 24.55
N GLY A 575 0.67 4.10 25.73
CA GLY A 575 0.97 5.21 26.64
C GLY A 575 2.24 6.01 26.32
N HIS A 576 3.04 5.62 25.31
CA HIS A 576 4.32 6.27 25.02
C HIS A 576 4.25 7.10 23.72
N PRO A 577 4.76 8.36 23.69
CA PRO A 577 4.78 9.23 22.49
C PRO A 577 5.53 8.68 21.25
N ARG A 578 6.36 7.66 21.47
CA ARG A 578 7.14 6.90 20.46
C ARG A 578 6.81 5.41 20.50
N GLY A 579 5.66 5.07 21.08
CA GLY A 579 5.16 3.71 21.28
C GLY A 579 4.65 3.02 20.02
N ASP A 580 4.59 3.75 18.91
CA ASP A 580 4.09 3.33 17.60
C ASP A 580 5.21 3.01 16.60
N GLY A 581 6.49 3.02 17.01
CA GLY A 581 7.62 2.80 16.09
C GLY A 581 7.53 1.48 15.31
N ASP A 582 7.07 0.42 15.98
CA ASP A 582 6.84 -0.90 15.39
C ASP A 582 5.61 -0.92 14.46
N TRP A 583 4.55 -0.15 14.79
CA TRP A 583 3.41 0.06 13.90
C TRP A 583 3.82 0.79 12.62
N GLY A 584 4.63 1.85 12.74
CA GLY A 584 5.20 2.55 11.60
C GLY A 584 6.05 1.63 10.72
N ARG A 585 6.74 0.63 11.31
CA ARG A 585 7.42 -0.42 10.53
C ARG A 585 6.44 -1.28 9.75
N LEU A 586 5.37 -1.77 10.38
CA LEU A 586 4.30 -2.50 9.69
C LEU A 586 3.79 -1.69 8.49
N VAL A 587 3.39 -0.44 8.71
CA VAL A 587 2.85 0.41 7.64
C VAL A 587 3.82 0.50 6.46
N ARG A 588 5.11 0.81 6.72
CA ARG A 588 6.12 0.86 5.66
C ARG A 588 6.34 -0.47 4.94
N LYS A 589 6.23 -1.61 5.63
CA LYS A 589 6.31 -2.94 4.98
C LYS A 589 5.15 -3.20 4.03
N HIS A 590 3.99 -2.57 4.25
CA HIS A 590 2.80 -2.77 3.42
C HIS A 590 2.59 -1.65 2.39
N THR A 591 3.29 -0.52 2.48
CA THR A 591 3.24 0.54 1.46
C THR A 591 3.79 0.04 0.12
N GLY A 592 2.98 0.10 -0.93
CA GLY A 592 3.31 -0.42 -2.26
C GLY A 592 3.24 -1.95 -2.36
N TYR A 593 2.65 -2.62 -1.37
CA TYR A 593 2.51 -4.08 -1.33
C TYR A 593 1.03 -4.47 -1.36
N PHE A 594 0.61 -5.05 -2.47
CA PHE A 594 -0.77 -5.48 -2.69
C PHE A 594 -1.09 -6.80 -2.00
N GLY A 595 -2.25 -6.87 -1.35
CA GLY A 595 -2.79 -8.09 -0.75
C GLY A 595 -4.31 -8.14 -0.89
N VAL A 596 -4.88 -9.34 -0.75
CA VAL A 596 -6.34 -9.53 -0.83
C VAL A 596 -7.01 -9.18 0.50
N ASP A 597 -7.97 -8.27 0.46
CA ASP A 597 -8.79 -7.88 1.62
C ASP A 597 -9.87 -8.94 1.93
N PRO A 598 -10.58 -8.82 3.07
CA PRO A 598 -11.65 -9.75 3.42
C PRO A 598 -12.80 -9.83 2.42
N ASP A 599 -13.01 -8.81 1.58
CA ASP A 599 -14.05 -8.76 0.56
C ASP A 599 -13.58 -9.33 -0.80
N GLY A 600 -12.31 -9.75 -0.89
CA GLY A 600 -11.72 -10.33 -2.11
C GLY A 600 -11.15 -9.31 -3.08
N SER A 601 -10.96 -8.07 -2.65
CA SER A 601 -10.35 -7.00 -3.45
C SER A 601 -8.87 -6.87 -3.14
N VAL A 602 -8.06 -6.62 -4.17
CA VAL A 602 -6.61 -6.51 -4.00
C VAL A 602 -6.27 -5.06 -3.71
N VAL A 603 -5.80 -4.77 -2.49
CA VAL A 603 -5.58 -3.40 -2.01
C VAL A 603 -4.17 -3.22 -1.44
N ASP A 604 -3.66 -1.99 -1.54
CA ASP A 604 -2.36 -1.57 -1.05
C ASP A 604 -2.39 -1.18 0.45
N GLY A 605 -1.26 -1.31 1.13
CA GLY A 605 -1.10 -0.88 2.52
C GLY A 605 -1.75 -1.81 3.55
N VAL A 606 -1.82 -1.36 4.80
CA VAL A 606 -2.39 -2.15 5.92
C VAL A 606 -3.88 -2.49 5.76
N ALA A 607 -4.56 -1.87 4.79
CA ALA A 607 -5.99 -2.07 4.53
C ALA A 607 -6.33 -3.49 4.03
N HIS A 608 -5.40 -4.22 3.39
CA HIS A 608 -5.64 -5.62 3.02
C HIS A 608 -5.57 -6.57 4.23
N ILE A 609 -4.90 -6.13 5.31
CA ILE A 609 -4.81 -6.91 6.54
C ILE A 609 -6.15 -6.81 7.27
N ASP A 610 -6.64 -5.62 7.56
CA ASP A 610 -7.96 -5.44 8.15
C ASP A 610 -8.46 -4.02 7.88
N ALA A 611 -9.73 -3.87 7.53
CA ALA A 611 -10.34 -2.58 7.17
C ALA A 611 -10.37 -1.57 8.33
N ALA A 612 -10.26 -2.04 9.58
CA ALA A 612 -10.16 -1.19 10.76
C ALA A 612 -8.76 -0.57 10.94
N LEU A 613 -7.73 -1.07 10.25
CA LEU A 613 -6.36 -0.59 10.41
C LEU A 613 -6.13 0.67 9.57
N SER A 614 -5.49 1.67 10.18
CA SER A 614 -5.13 2.92 9.54
C SER A 614 -3.61 3.03 9.36
N PRO A 615 -3.10 3.49 8.20
CA PRO A 615 -1.67 3.72 8.03
C PRO A 615 -1.13 4.82 8.96
N TYR A 616 -2.02 5.59 9.59
CA TYR A 616 -1.65 6.70 10.42
C TYR A 616 -1.38 6.24 11.86
N ALA A 617 -2.31 5.57 12.54
CA ALA A 617 -2.16 5.23 13.95
C ALA A 617 -2.46 3.74 14.22
N PRO A 618 -1.81 3.14 15.23
CA PRO A 618 -2.21 1.81 15.68
C PRO A 618 -3.62 1.86 16.29
N PRO A 619 -4.38 0.75 16.24
CA PRO A 619 -5.65 0.66 16.93
C PRO A 619 -5.45 0.75 18.46
N PRO A 620 -6.50 1.06 19.23
CA PRO A 620 -6.45 1.00 20.70
C PRO A 620 -6.04 -0.39 21.21
N ALA A 621 -5.29 -0.44 22.31
CA ALA A 621 -4.84 -1.71 22.90
C ALA A 621 -6.00 -2.65 23.30
N SER A 622 -7.18 -2.08 23.63
CA SER A 622 -8.41 -2.84 23.88
C SER A 622 -8.86 -3.71 22.71
N ASP A 623 -8.47 -3.35 21.49
CA ASP A 623 -8.93 -4.00 20.27
C ASP A 623 -7.95 -5.08 19.80
N PHE A 624 -6.76 -5.21 20.42
CA PHE A 624 -5.71 -6.12 19.99
C PHE A 624 -6.17 -7.58 19.99
N ASP A 625 -6.82 -8.03 21.07
CA ASP A 625 -7.33 -9.41 21.15
C ASP A 625 -8.38 -9.70 20.08
N ALA A 626 -9.28 -8.74 19.83
CA ALA A 626 -10.31 -8.88 18.79
C ALA A 626 -9.70 -8.92 17.39
N ILE A 627 -8.67 -8.11 17.12
CA ILE A 627 -7.92 -8.13 15.85
C ILE A 627 -7.17 -9.46 15.70
N ASN A 628 -6.40 -9.88 16.71
CA ASN A 628 -5.63 -11.12 16.69
C ASN A 628 -6.54 -12.34 16.47
N ALA A 629 -7.72 -12.38 17.11
CA ALA A 629 -8.71 -13.42 16.90
C ALA A 629 -9.22 -13.46 15.44
N ARG A 630 -9.49 -12.30 14.82
CA ARG A 630 -9.85 -12.24 13.39
C ARG A 630 -8.71 -12.70 12.50
N MET A 631 -7.46 -12.38 12.83
CA MET A 631 -6.29 -12.83 12.07
C MET A 631 -6.13 -14.35 12.12
N LEU A 632 -6.32 -14.95 13.31
CA LEU A 632 -6.33 -16.41 13.46
C LEU A 632 -7.45 -17.08 12.65
N ALA A 633 -8.68 -16.56 12.74
CA ALA A 633 -9.80 -17.10 11.95
C ALA A 633 -9.53 -17.01 10.43
N ARG A 634 -8.92 -15.91 9.97
CA ARG A 634 -8.48 -15.78 8.56
C ARG A 634 -7.38 -16.77 8.21
N ALA A 635 -6.46 -17.04 9.12
CA ALA A 635 -5.39 -18.00 8.88
C ALA A 635 -5.95 -19.42 8.71
N GLU A 636 -6.96 -19.81 9.47
CA GLU A 636 -7.64 -21.10 9.33
C GLU A 636 -8.41 -21.20 8.00
N ALA A 637 -8.99 -20.09 7.52
CA ALA A 637 -9.82 -20.03 6.30
C ALA A 637 -9.02 -19.99 4.96
N ARG A 638 -8.01 -20.85 4.78
CA ARG A 638 -7.14 -20.87 3.57
C ARG A 638 -7.91 -21.10 2.27
N ALA A 639 -8.90 -22.00 2.26
CA ALA A 639 -9.70 -22.29 1.06
C ALA A 639 -10.42 -21.03 0.56
N MET A 640 -11.08 -20.29 1.46
CA MET A 640 -11.73 -19.02 1.18
C MET A 640 -10.73 -17.97 0.68
N MET A 641 -9.53 -17.92 1.26
CA MET A 641 -8.46 -17.01 0.81
C MET A 641 -8.07 -17.29 -0.65
N ARG A 642 -7.93 -18.56 -1.01
CA ARG A 642 -7.61 -18.98 -2.38
C ARG A 642 -8.71 -18.60 -3.36
N GLU A 643 -9.98 -18.81 -3.00
CA GLU A 643 -11.12 -18.42 -3.82
C GLU A 643 -11.15 -16.90 -4.07
N ARG A 644 -10.85 -16.09 -3.06
CA ARG A 644 -10.79 -14.63 -3.16
C ARG A 644 -9.72 -14.11 -4.13
N TRP A 645 -8.64 -14.86 -4.33
CA TRP A 645 -7.63 -14.53 -5.34
C TRP A 645 -8.13 -14.73 -6.78
N ARG A 646 -9.24 -15.45 -6.98
CA ARG A 646 -9.91 -15.61 -8.28
C ARG A 646 -8.94 -16.03 -9.40
N ILE A 647 -8.13 -17.03 -9.08
CA ILE A 647 -7.08 -17.55 -9.95
C ILE A 647 -7.71 -18.06 -11.25
N GLY A 648 -7.17 -17.62 -12.39
CA GLY A 648 -7.65 -17.96 -13.73
C GLY A 648 -8.70 -17.03 -14.30
N GLU A 649 -9.27 -16.10 -13.52
CA GLU A 649 -10.16 -15.06 -14.05
C GLU A 649 -9.37 -13.96 -14.80
N PRO A 650 -9.97 -13.30 -15.81
CA PRO A 650 -9.39 -12.13 -16.45
C PRO A 650 -9.12 -11.00 -15.45
N TYR A 651 -8.05 -10.25 -15.68
CA TYR A 651 -7.62 -9.12 -14.85
C TYR A 651 -6.88 -8.08 -15.70
N ASP A 652 -6.69 -6.88 -15.16
CA ASP A 652 -5.87 -5.83 -15.77
C ASP A 652 -4.74 -5.46 -14.82
N ASP A 653 -3.48 -5.70 -15.22
CA ASP A 653 -2.33 -5.61 -14.31
C ASP A 653 -1.93 -4.15 -14.01
N GLN A 654 -2.86 -3.38 -13.45
CA GLN A 654 -2.77 -1.94 -13.22
C GLN A 654 -3.26 -1.58 -11.81
N ALA A 655 -2.60 -0.58 -11.23
CA ALA A 655 -3.03 0.04 -10.00
C ALA A 655 -4.00 1.20 -10.31
N VAL A 656 -5.10 1.26 -9.57
CA VAL A 656 -6.12 2.31 -9.66
C VAL A 656 -6.38 2.91 -8.28
N ARG A 657 -6.77 4.18 -8.24
CA ARG A 657 -7.19 4.86 -7.00
C ARG A 657 -8.70 4.73 -6.83
N THR A 658 -9.10 4.26 -5.66
CA THR A 658 -10.48 4.01 -5.29
C THR A 658 -10.83 4.88 -4.09
N VAL A 659 -12.01 5.52 -4.12
CA VAL A 659 -12.55 6.28 -2.99
C VAL A 659 -13.51 5.40 -2.21
N ARG A 660 -13.29 5.27 -0.90
CA ARG A 660 -14.23 4.67 0.03
C ARG A 660 -14.98 5.77 0.78
N LEU A 661 -16.30 5.67 0.82
CA LEU A 661 -17.15 6.60 1.56
C LEU A 661 -17.81 5.85 2.71
N ARG A 662 -17.57 6.32 3.94
CA ARG A 662 -18.27 5.86 5.13
C ARG A 662 -19.28 6.94 5.55
N PRO A 663 -20.60 6.70 5.41
CA PRO A 663 -21.60 7.65 5.85
C PRO A 663 -21.59 7.83 7.38
N GLY A 664 -21.70 9.08 7.85
CA GLY A 664 -21.89 9.37 9.28
C GLY A 664 -23.29 8.97 9.80
N ALA A 665 -24.27 8.91 8.91
CA ALA A 665 -25.62 8.41 9.17
C ALA A 665 -26.18 7.66 7.94
N PRO A 666 -26.89 6.53 8.13
CA PRO A 666 -27.34 5.67 7.02
C PRO A 666 -28.27 6.36 6.01
N ASP A 667 -29.03 7.38 6.44
CA ASP A 667 -30.06 8.03 5.61
C ASP A 667 -29.55 9.24 4.78
N ARG A 668 -28.28 9.65 4.93
CA ARG A 668 -27.75 10.85 4.25
C ARG A 668 -27.30 10.61 2.81
N LEU A 669 -26.90 9.39 2.47
CA LEU A 669 -26.54 8.99 1.11
C LEU A 669 -27.66 8.11 0.53
N GLY A 670 -28.11 8.42 -0.70
CA GLY A 670 -29.08 7.58 -1.38
C GLY A 670 -28.57 6.14 -1.57
N SER A 671 -29.42 5.14 -1.30
CA SER A 671 -29.09 3.70 -1.31
C SER A 671 -28.96 3.08 -2.72
N VAL A 672 -29.06 3.91 -3.77
CA VAL A 672 -29.40 3.45 -5.11
C VAL A 672 -28.19 3.56 -6.05
N THR A 673 -27.83 2.44 -6.68
CA THR A 673 -26.77 2.31 -7.69
C THR A 673 -27.30 2.47 -9.13
N THR A 674 -28.45 3.12 -9.32
CA THR A 674 -29.09 3.30 -10.63
C THR A 674 -29.16 4.77 -11.05
N VAL A 675 -29.31 4.99 -12.35
CA VAL A 675 -29.51 6.32 -12.95
C VAL A 675 -30.68 7.05 -12.23
N PRO A 676 -30.54 8.35 -11.90
CA PRO A 676 -31.59 9.06 -11.18
C PRO A 676 -32.89 9.10 -11.99
N ALA A 677 -33.98 8.68 -11.36
CA ALA A 677 -35.32 8.73 -11.96
C ALA A 677 -35.83 10.18 -12.08
N VAL A 678 -35.44 11.05 -11.15
CA VAL A 678 -35.84 12.46 -11.08
C VAL A 678 -34.64 13.31 -10.71
N VAL A 679 -34.41 14.40 -11.46
CA VAL A 679 -33.39 15.40 -11.16
C VAL A 679 -34.09 16.73 -10.87
N VAL A 680 -33.81 17.33 -9.72
CA VAL A 680 -34.40 18.61 -9.28
C VAL A 680 -33.72 19.76 -10.02
N ARG A 681 -34.49 20.70 -10.54
CA ARG A 681 -34.01 21.96 -11.15
C ARG A 681 -34.57 23.14 -10.37
N GLU A 682 -34.03 24.34 -10.60
CA GLU A 682 -34.52 25.57 -9.97
C GLU A 682 -36.04 25.77 -10.11
N GLN A 683 -36.57 25.48 -11.31
CA GLN A 683 -37.97 25.69 -11.66
C GLN A 683 -38.67 24.43 -12.22
N GLY A 684 -38.32 23.23 -11.75
CA GLY A 684 -39.00 22.01 -12.18
C GLY A 684 -38.32 20.71 -11.79
N LEU A 685 -38.92 19.59 -12.22
CA LEU A 685 -38.36 18.24 -12.14
C LEU A 685 -38.07 17.72 -13.54
N ASP A 686 -36.85 17.21 -13.75
CA ASP A 686 -36.46 16.47 -14.94
C ASP A 686 -36.66 14.98 -14.67
N VAL A 687 -37.69 14.38 -15.28
CA VAL A 687 -38.10 12.98 -15.04
C VAL A 687 -37.52 12.09 -16.13
N ARG A 688 -36.61 11.20 -15.76
CA ARG A 688 -35.83 10.35 -16.69
C ARG A 688 -36.29 8.91 -16.73
N ALA A 689 -37.00 8.46 -15.71
CA ALA A 689 -37.56 7.12 -15.63
C ALA A 689 -39.03 7.16 -15.18
N ASP A 690 -39.81 6.19 -15.65
CA ASP A 690 -41.20 6.03 -15.22
C ASP A 690 -41.25 5.48 -13.78
N LEU A 691 -41.80 6.27 -12.86
CA LEU A 691 -42.04 5.87 -11.49
C LEU A 691 -43.26 4.93 -11.41
N PRO A 692 -43.20 3.84 -10.63
CA PRO A 692 -44.36 2.98 -10.40
C PRO A 692 -45.44 3.77 -9.64
N CYS A 693 -46.49 4.18 -10.37
CA CYS A 693 -47.67 4.81 -9.78
C CYS A 693 -48.81 3.78 -9.74
N PRO A 694 -49.53 3.61 -8.61
CA PRO A 694 -50.64 2.68 -8.50
C PRO A 694 -51.80 3.01 -9.47
N LEU A 695 -51.84 4.24 -10.00
CA LEU A 695 -52.86 4.69 -10.95
C LEU A 695 -52.20 5.36 -12.16
N ARG A 696 -52.28 4.70 -13.32
CA ARG A 696 -51.86 5.33 -14.58
C ARG A 696 -52.79 6.52 -14.89
N PRO A 697 -52.25 7.70 -15.23
CA PRO A 697 -53.07 8.86 -15.55
C PRO A 697 -53.92 8.57 -16.80
N VAL A 698 -55.24 8.72 -16.67
CA VAL A 698 -56.17 8.49 -17.79
C VAL A 698 -56.06 9.65 -18.79
N PRO A 699 -55.72 9.39 -20.07
CA PRO A 699 -55.61 10.44 -21.09
C PRO A 699 -56.97 11.09 -21.38
N PRO A 700 -57.00 12.38 -21.77
CA PRO A 700 -58.24 13.16 -21.92
C PRO A 700 -59.21 12.57 -22.96
N ALA A 701 -58.71 11.78 -23.92
CA ALA A 701 -59.53 11.13 -24.94
C ALA A 701 -60.50 10.07 -24.36
N MET A 702 -60.10 9.36 -23.30
CA MET A 702 -60.90 8.29 -22.70
C MET A 702 -62.11 8.81 -21.91
N THR A 703 -62.03 10.05 -21.41
CA THR A 703 -63.14 10.73 -20.73
C THR A 703 -64.22 11.23 -21.69
N TRP A 704 -63.86 11.59 -22.94
CA TRP A 704 -64.82 12.03 -23.95
C TRP A 704 -65.67 10.88 -24.47
N SER A 705 -65.08 9.70 -24.69
CA SER A 705 -65.82 8.50 -25.08
C SER A 705 -66.86 8.06 -24.04
N GLY A 706 -66.56 8.21 -22.75
CA GLY A 706 -67.51 7.92 -21.68
C GLY A 706 -68.67 8.92 -21.63
N ILE A 707 -68.41 10.21 -21.87
CA ILE A 707 -69.44 11.28 -21.90
C ILE A 707 -70.35 11.13 -23.13
N VAL A 708 -69.79 10.81 -24.30
CA VAL A 708 -70.56 10.57 -25.53
C VAL A 708 -71.42 9.30 -25.41
N ALA A 709 -70.89 8.22 -24.82
CA ALA A 709 -71.66 6.99 -24.57
C ALA A 709 -72.81 7.19 -23.57
N SER A 710 -72.62 8.01 -22.54
CA SER A 710 -73.66 8.34 -21.55
C SER A 710 -74.70 9.34 -22.08
N ALA A 711 -74.31 10.27 -22.95
CA ALA A 711 -75.25 11.13 -23.69
C ALA A 711 -76.15 10.33 -24.66
N GLY A 712 -75.61 9.28 -25.30
CA GLY A 712 -76.39 8.35 -26.12
C GLY A 712 -77.36 7.47 -25.32
N TRP A 713 -77.04 7.14 -24.07
CA TRP A 713 -77.87 6.31 -23.19
C TRP A 713 -79.06 7.07 -22.59
N LEU A 714 -78.92 8.38 -22.34
CA LEU A 714 -79.99 9.28 -21.91
C LEU A 714 -81.11 9.48 -22.95
N ALA A 715 -80.88 9.12 -24.21
CA ALA A 715 -81.86 9.26 -25.29
C ALA A 715 -82.83 8.07 -25.42
N LEU A 716 -82.68 6.99 -24.63
CA LEU A 716 -83.33 5.70 -24.89
C LEU A 716 -84.31 5.16 -23.84
N GLU A 717 -84.62 5.85 -22.72
CA GLU A 717 -85.83 5.73 -21.86
C GLU A 717 -85.55 6.21 -20.41
N PRO A 718 -86.51 6.84 -19.68
CA PRO A 718 -86.29 7.41 -18.37
C PRO A 718 -86.74 6.46 -17.23
N HIS A 719 -85.82 5.72 -16.65
CA HIS A 719 -86.04 5.00 -15.39
C HIS A 719 -85.14 5.57 -14.28
N TRP A 720 -85.68 5.62 -13.06
CA TRP A 720 -85.20 6.41 -11.90
C TRP A 720 -83.91 5.91 -11.24
N LEU A 721 -83.12 5.08 -11.93
CA LEU A 721 -81.72 4.76 -11.58
C LEU A 721 -80.71 5.77 -12.20
N GLY A 722 -81.21 6.87 -12.76
CA GLY A 722 -80.48 7.86 -13.57
C GLY A 722 -79.41 8.72 -12.86
N ALA A 723 -79.04 8.45 -11.61
CA ALA A 723 -77.94 9.17 -10.96
C ALA A 723 -76.55 8.56 -11.25
N LEU A 724 -76.47 7.24 -11.48
CA LEU A 724 -75.19 6.54 -11.66
C LEU A 724 -74.45 6.88 -12.97
N PRO A 725 -75.12 6.97 -14.15
CA PRO A 725 -74.45 7.29 -15.42
C PRO A 725 -74.02 8.76 -15.52
N LEU A 726 -74.64 9.66 -14.74
CA LEU A 726 -74.25 11.07 -14.59
C LEU A 726 -73.13 11.27 -13.54
N ALA A 727 -73.07 10.41 -12.51
CA ALA A 727 -72.04 10.49 -11.48
C ALA A 727 -70.63 10.08 -11.97
N LEU A 728 -70.53 9.10 -12.87
CA LEU A 728 -69.26 8.63 -13.42
C LEU A 728 -68.44 9.72 -14.15
N PRO A 729 -69.00 10.50 -15.10
CA PRO A 729 -68.28 11.62 -15.71
C PRO A 729 -68.03 12.79 -14.75
N ALA A 730 -68.87 12.98 -13.72
CA ALA A 730 -68.64 13.97 -12.66
C ALA A 730 -67.48 13.57 -11.72
N LEU A 731 -67.25 12.26 -11.52
CA LEU A 731 -66.12 11.72 -10.74
C LEU A 731 -64.81 11.66 -11.54
N ALA A 732 -64.86 11.59 -12.87
CA ALA A 732 -63.68 11.57 -13.73
C ALA A 732 -62.65 12.70 -13.47
N PRO A 733 -63.03 14.00 -13.31
CA PRO A 733 -62.07 15.05 -12.97
C PRO A 733 -61.49 14.90 -11.55
N LEU A 734 -62.23 14.31 -10.61
CA LEU A 734 -61.76 14.01 -9.25
C LEU A 734 -60.74 12.86 -9.28
N VAL A 735 -61.06 11.75 -9.95
CA VAL A 735 -60.14 10.62 -10.16
C VAL A 735 -58.89 11.06 -10.92
N ARG A 736 -59.04 11.92 -11.93
CA ARG A 736 -57.91 12.48 -12.68
C ARG A 736 -57.03 13.34 -11.80
N ARG A 737 -57.62 14.27 -11.03
CA ARG A 737 -56.88 15.11 -10.09
C ARG A 737 -56.18 14.28 -9.02
N TRP A 738 -56.82 13.22 -8.54
CA TRP A 738 -56.24 12.30 -7.58
C TRP A 738 -55.09 11.49 -8.19
N SER A 739 -55.24 10.94 -9.40
CA SER A 739 -54.16 10.24 -10.11
C SER A 739 -52.94 11.12 -10.39
N TYR A 740 -53.15 12.39 -10.73
CA TYR A 740 -52.05 13.36 -10.86
C TYR A 740 -51.46 13.77 -9.51
N ALA A 741 -52.25 13.79 -8.44
CA ALA A 741 -51.75 14.06 -7.10
C ALA A 741 -50.90 12.89 -6.58
N GLU A 742 -51.29 11.64 -6.82
CA GLU A 742 -50.49 10.45 -6.48
C GLU A 742 -49.19 10.40 -7.30
N ARG A 743 -49.26 10.69 -8.62
CA ARG A 743 -48.04 10.83 -9.44
C ARG A 743 -47.15 11.97 -8.94
N GLY A 744 -47.75 13.10 -8.57
CA GLY A 744 -47.03 14.24 -7.99
C GLY A 744 -46.39 13.90 -6.65
N ARG A 745 -47.06 13.11 -5.81
CA ARG A 745 -46.51 12.61 -4.54
C ARG A 745 -45.30 11.71 -4.79
N ALA A 746 -45.43 10.73 -5.67
CA ALA A 746 -44.31 9.86 -6.05
C ALA A 746 -43.11 10.63 -6.64
N LEU A 747 -43.38 11.69 -7.42
CA LEU A 747 -42.33 12.57 -7.96
C LEU A 747 -41.64 13.40 -6.88
N VAL A 748 -42.40 13.93 -5.90
CA VAL A 748 -41.84 14.69 -4.77
C VAL A 748 -41.04 13.78 -3.85
N GLU A 749 -41.56 12.59 -3.55
CA GLU A 749 -40.87 11.57 -2.76
C GLU A 749 -39.54 11.16 -3.43
N ALA A 750 -39.56 10.89 -4.74
CA ALA A 750 -38.36 10.60 -5.51
C ALA A 750 -37.38 11.79 -5.60
N ALA A 751 -37.89 13.03 -5.63
CA ALA A 751 -37.09 14.26 -5.67
C ALA A 751 -36.51 14.66 -4.30
N ALA A 752 -37.12 14.21 -3.20
CA ALA A 752 -36.65 14.45 -1.83
C ALA A 752 -35.48 13.53 -1.44
N VAL A 753 -35.24 12.47 -2.21
CA VAL A 753 -34.11 11.55 -1.98
C VAL A 753 -32.78 12.29 -2.19
N SER A 754 -31.88 12.18 -1.21
CA SER A 754 -30.51 12.70 -1.32
C SER A 754 -29.76 12.09 -2.50
N PRO A 755 -28.89 12.86 -3.18
CA PRO A 755 -28.12 12.35 -4.30
C PRO A 755 -27.29 11.13 -3.87
N SER A 756 -27.32 10.09 -4.68
CA SER A 756 -26.48 8.91 -4.48
C SER A 756 -25.00 9.25 -4.73
N PRO A 757 -24.06 8.53 -4.08
CA PRO A 757 -22.64 8.65 -4.39
C PRO A 757 -22.33 8.43 -5.88
N LEU A 758 -23.11 7.56 -6.55
CA LEU A 758 -22.97 7.31 -7.98
C LEU A 758 -23.24 8.57 -8.81
N GLN A 759 -24.26 9.37 -8.48
CA GLN A 759 -24.58 10.61 -9.21
C GLN A 759 -23.46 11.63 -9.10
N VAL A 760 -22.96 11.84 -7.88
CA VAL A 760 -21.86 12.78 -7.60
C VAL A 760 -20.60 12.31 -8.33
N ALA A 761 -20.26 11.02 -8.21
CA ALA A 761 -19.11 10.44 -8.91
C ALA A 761 -19.24 10.51 -10.43
N SER A 762 -20.44 10.32 -10.99
CA SER A 762 -20.69 10.43 -12.44
C SER A 762 -20.52 11.87 -12.93
N ALA A 763 -20.96 12.87 -12.15
CA ALA A 763 -20.72 14.28 -12.46
C ALA A 763 -19.24 14.63 -12.50
N VAL A 764 -18.47 14.12 -11.52
CA VAL A 764 -17.02 14.32 -11.46
C VAL A 764 -16.32 13.61 -12.62
N ALA A 765 -16.68 12.37 -12.94
CA ALA A 765 -16.08 11.61 -14.04
C ALA A 765 -16.33 12.27 -15.40
N ASP A 766 -17.59 12.61 -15.72
CA ASP A 766 -17.94 13.30 -16.97
C ASP A 766 -17.28 14.68 -17.05
N GLY A 767 -17.27 15.45 -15.96
CA GLY A 767 -16.63 16.77 -15.94
C GLY A 767 -15.11 16.73 -16.15
N LEU A 768 -14.43 15.71 -15.60
CA LEU A 768 -13.00 15.50 -15.85
C LEU A 768 -12.75 15.02 -17.29
N HIS A 769 -13.65 14.20 -17.85
CA HIS A 769 -13.55 13.71 -19.22
C HIS A 769 -13.71 14.83 -20.24
N GLU A 770 -14.75 15.67 -20.08
CA GLU A 770 -14.97 16.85 -20.92
C GLU A 770 -13.83 17.87 -20.80
N ALA A 771 -13.21 17.97 -19.62
CA ALA A 771 -12.03 18.80 -19.39
C ALA A 771 -10.72 18.23 -19.99
N GLY A 772 -10.74 17.00 -20.53
CA GLY A 772 -9.58 16.30 -21.09
C GLY A 772 -8.56 15.84 -20.03
N LEU A 773 -8.97 15.71 -18.77
CA LEU A 773 -8.13 15.27 -17.66
C LEU A 773 -8.13 13.75 -17.47
N VAL A 774 -9.21 13.08 -17.90
CA VAL A 774 -9.35 11.62 -17.91
C VAL A 774 -9.85 11.15 -19.27
N SER A 775 -9.47 9.93 -19.66
CA SER A 775 -9.81 9.35 -20.95
C SER A 775 -11.21 8.73 -21.03
N GLN A 776 -11.81 8.39 -19.89
CA GLN A 776 -13.15 7.79 -19.77
C GLN A 776 -14.01 8.61 -18.81
N GLY A 777 -15.31 8.70 -19.07
CA GLY A 777 -16.32 9.36 -18.25
C GLY A 777 -17.07 8.42 -17.31
N ALA A 778 -18.34 8.72 -17.05
CA ALA A 778 -19.19 7.97 -16.13
C ALA A 778 -19.45 6.50 -16.58
N GLU A 779 -19.26 6.17 -17.86
CA GLU A 779 -19.43 4.81 -18.39
C GLU A 779 -18.42 3.80 -17.83
N ALA A 780 -17.24 4.25 -17.39
CA ALA A 780 -16.22 3.40 -16.80
C ALA A 780 -16.27 3.37 -15.26
N LEU A 781 -17.29 3.98 -14.66
CA LEU A 781 -17.45 4.08 -13.21
C LEU A 781 -18.00 2.78 -12.62
N THR A 782 -17.35 2.27 -11.57
CA THR A 782 -17.86 1.15 -10.77
C THR A 782 -18.12 1.63 -9.35
N VAL A 783 -19.35 1.41 -8.86
CA VAL A 783 -19.74 1.66 -7.47
C VAL A 783 -20.23 0.36 -6.85
N SER A 784 -19.59 -0.07 -5.77
CA SER A 784 -19.99 -1.26 -5.00
C SER A 784 -20.22 -0.91 -3.53
N LEU A 785 -21.25 -1.50 -2.92
CA LEU A 785 -21.50 -1.40 -1.49
C LEU A 785 -20.89 -2.63 -0.79
N THR A 786 -20.05 -2.39 0.21
CA THR A 786 -19.43 -3.44 1.04
C THR A 786 -20.43 -3.97 2.08
N ALA A 787 -20.13 -5.14 2.67
CA ALA A 787 -20.96 -5.72 3.73
C ALA A 787 -21.05 -4.83 4.99
N THR A 788 -20.08 -3.94 5.19
CA THR A 788 -20.03 -2.97 6.29
C THR A 788 -20.79 -1.67 6.01
N GLY A 789 -21.40 -1.53 4.82
CA GLY A 789 -22.15 -0.33 4.43
C GLY A 789 -21.29 0.81 3.87
N GLU A 790 -20.02 0.55 3.55
CA GLU A 790 -19.15 1.53 2.88
C GLU A 790 -19.33 1.47 1.36
N TYR A 791 -19.42 2.63 0.72
CA TYR A 791 -19.41 2.73 -0.75
C TYR A 791 -17.97 2.73 -1.24
N ARG A 792 -17.71 1.96 -2.29
CA ARG A 792 -16.43 1.93 -2.98
C ARG A 792 -16.62 2.40 -4.41
N ILE A 793 -15.90 3.44 -4.79
CA ILE A 793 -16.06 4.15 -6.07
C ILE A 793 -14.72 4.16 -6.79
N ARG A 794 -14.69 3.61 -8.00
CA ARG A 794 -13.50 3.61 -8.86
C ARG A 794 -13.84 3.96 -10.30
N LEU A 795 -12.93 4.66 -10.97
CA LEU A 795 -12.95 4.87 -12.41
C LEU A 795 -12.01 3.83 -13.04
N GLY A 796 -12.56 2.86 -13.76
CA GLY A 796 -11.80 1.78 -14.40
C GLY A 796 -11.27 2.16 -15.78
N SER A 797 -10.43 1.29 -16.36
CA SER A 797 -9.88 1.45 -17.73
C SER A 797 -9.13 2.77 -17.97
N VAL A 798 -8.53 3.34 -16.92
CA VAL A 798 -7.73 4.56 -16.97
C VAL A 798 -6.42 4.36 -16.20
N PRO A 799 -5.30 5.01 -16.61
CA PRO A 799 -4.04 4.94 -15.88
C PRO A 799 -4.15 5.43 -14.43
N GLU A 800 -3.24 4.97 -13.55
CA GLU A 800 -3.26 5.33 -12.12
C GLU A 800 -3.34 6.85 -11.89
N GLN A 801 -2.57 7.64 -12.65
CA GLN A 801 -2.56 9.10 -12.54
C GLN A 801 -3.94 9.73 -12.79
N GLN A 802 -4.69 9.20 -13.78
CA GLN A 802 -6.04 9.68 -14.11
C GLN A 802 -7.05 9.26 -13.04
N SER A 803 -6.97 8.01 -12.57
CA SER A 803 -7.81 7.54 -11.44
C SER A 803 -7.54 8.33 -10.15
N GLY A 804 -6.28 8.74 -9.92
CA GLY A 804 -5.89 9.58 -8.80
C GLY A 804 -6.43 11.00 -8.89
N ALA A 805 -6.41 11.60 -10.08
CA ALA A 805 -7.06 12.89 -10.32
C ALA A 805 -8.57 12.83 -10.07
N PHE A 806 -9.23 11.74 -10.49
CA PHE A 806 -10.63 11.47 -10.19
C PHE A 806 -10.88 11.31 -8.68
N ALA A 807 -10.09 10.49 -7.99
CA ALA A 807 -10.23 10.24 -6.56
C ALA A 807 -10.05 11.52 -5.73
N ALA A 808 -9.04 12.33 -6.04
CA ALA A 808 -8.80 13.62 -5.38
C ALA A 808 -9.94 14.61 -5.65
N ALA A 809 -10.41 14.72 -6.90
CA ALA A 809 -11.55 15.57 -7.23
C ALA A 809 -12.83 15.14 -6.50
N LEU A 810 -13.07 13.84 -6.40
CA LEU A 810 -14.23 13.29 -5.70
C LEU A 810 -14.16 13.56 -4.19
N GLU A 811 -12.99 13.38 -3.57
CA GLU A 811 -12.75 13.73 -2.18
C GLU A 811 -13.03 15.23 -1.92
N GLU A 812 -12.54 16.12 -2.78
CA GLU A 812 -12.79 17.56 -2.66
C GLU A 812 -14.29 17.93 -2.72
N VAL A 813 -15.11 17.20 -3.49
CA VAL A 813 -16.57 17.42 -3.54
C VAL A 813 -17.26 16.97 -2.26
N PHE A 814 -16.81 15.86 -1.67
CA PHE A 814 -17.36 15.33 -0.42
C PHE A 814 -16.81 16.02 0.84
N ALA A 815 -15.71 16.78 0.71
CA ALA A 815 -15.12 17.51 1.83
C ALA A 815 -15.98 18.72 2.25
N PRO A 816 -15.91 19.13 3.54
CA PRO A 816 -16.55 20.35 4.01
C PRO A 816 -16.07 21.59 3.24
N ILE A 817 -16.97 22.56 3.02
CA ILE A 817 -16.66 23.75 2.24
C ILE A 817 -15.69 24.66 3.02
N ALA A 818 -14.42 24.69 2.60
CA ALA A 818 -13.40 25.55 3.17
C ALA A 818 -13.27 26.89 2.42
N SER A 819 -12.49 26.92 1.33
CA SER A 819 -12.28 28.10 0.50
C SER A 819 -12.12 27.74 -0.99
N PRO A 820 -13.13 27.10 -1.62
CA PRO A 820 -13.05 26.78 -3.04
C PRO A 820 -13.10 28.05 -3.89
N ARG A 821 -12.54 27.99 -5.10
CA ARG A 821 -12.55 29.11 -6.06
C ARG A 821 -13.93 29.34 -6.69
N TYR A 822 -14.71 28.26 -6.84
CA TYR A 822 -16.06 28.28 -7.36
C TYR A 822 -16.95 27.36 -6.52
N VAL A 823 -18.23 27.70 -6.43
CA VAL A 823 -19.26 26.86 -5.81
C VAL A 823 -20.41 26.62 -6.79
N LEU A 824 -21.05 25.46 -6.69
CA LEU A 824 -22.20 25.08 -7.50
C LEU A 824 -23.44 24.88 -6.63
N PRO A 825 -24.62 25.35 -7.07
CA PRO A 825 -25.86 25.10 -6.35
C PRO A 825 -26.37 23.68 -6.63
N ARG A 826 -27.08 23.12 -5.66
CA ARG A 826 -27.95 21.94 -5.78
C ARG A 826 -29.31 22.32 -5.20
N TYR A 827 -30.34 22.24 -6.03
CA TYR A 827 -31.70 22.53 -5.61
C TYR A 827 -32.28 21.33 -4.85
N VAL A 828 -33.01 21.59 -3.77
CA VAL A 828 -33.55 20.56 -2.88
C VAL A 828 -35.06 20.69 -2.76
N VAL A 829 -35.74 19.55 -2.70
CA VAL A 829 -37.15 19.42 -2.39
C VAL A 829 -37.27 18.79 -1.02
N VAL A 830 -38.04 19.39 -0.13
CA VAL A 830 -38.29 18.86 1.22
C VAL A 830 -39.64 18.17 1.25
N GLU A 831 -39.70 17.02 1.91
CA GLU A 831 -40.94 16.31 2.15
C GLU A 831 -41.75 17.10 3.20
N GLY A 832 -42.72 17.89 2.73
CA GLY A 832 -43.60 18.71 3.56
C GLY A 832 -45.06 18.55 3.17
N GLU A 833 -45.98 19.08 3.98
CA GLU A 833 -47.42 19.07 3.69
C GLU A 833 -47.76 19.91 2.45
N ARG A 834 -47.69 19.29 1.27
CA ARG A 834 -48.10 19.89 -0.01
C ARG A 834 -49.58 19.65 -0.24
N THR A 835 -50.29 20.67 -0.71
CA THR A 835 -51.73 20.55 -1.00
C THR A 835 -51.98 19.60 -2.18
N THR A 836 -53.15 18.96 -2.19
CA THR A 836 -53.56 18.10 -3.34
C THR A 836 -53.61 18.85 -4.67
N LYS A 837 -53.75 20.20 -4.66
CA LYS A 837 -53.67 21.02 -5.88
C LYS A 837 -52.24 21.10 -6.40
N GLU A 838 -51.26 21.32 -5.51
CA GLU A 838 -49.84 21.44 -5.83
C GLU A 838 -49.28 20.11 -6.34
N LEU A 839 -49.59 19.00 -5.64
CA LEU A 839 -49.21 17.66 -6.08
C LEU A 839 -49.80 17.35 -7.46
N ALA A 840 -51.08 17.67 -7.69
CA ALA A 840 -51.70 17.49 -8.99
C ALA A 840 -51.13 18.41 -10.09
N SER A 841 -50.55 19.57 -9.76
CA SER A 841 -49.81 20.38 -10.75
C SER A 841 -48.45 19.80 -11.07
N ILE A 842 -47.72 19.31 -10.07
CA ILE A 842 -46.40 18.67 -10.27
C ILE A 842 -46.56 17.41 -11.12
N GLY A 843 -47.54 16.55 -10.81
CA GLY A 843 -47.83 15.35 -11.62
C GLY A 843 -48.28 15.64 -13.05
N ARG A 844 -48.69 16.89 -13.35
CA ARG A 844 -48.99 17.37 -14.72
C ARG A 844 -47.78 17.97 -15.44
N GLY A 845 -46.61 18.00 -14.80
CA GLY A 845 -45.38 18.59 -15.36
C GLY A 845 -45.35 20.12 -15.34
N ARG A 846 -46.12 20.78 -14.46
CA ARG A 846 -46.01 22.23 -14.29
C ARG A 846 -44.77 22.60 -13.47
N SER A 847 -44.15 23.73 -13.79
CA SER A 847 -43.01 24.28 -13.06
C SER A 847 -43.35 24.52 -11.59
N PHE A 848 -42.43 24.17 -10.71
CA PHE A 848 -42.48 24.48 -9.28
C PHE A 848 -41.09 24.94 -8.85
N ALA A 849 -41.02 25.82 -7.85
CA ALA A 849 -39.74 26.29 -7.31
C ALA A 849 -39.20 25.28 -6.29
N ALA A 850 -37.88 25.07 -6.30
CA ALA A 850 -37.22 24.27 -5.27
C ALA A 850 -37.37 24.90 -3.88
N ASP A 851 -37.38 24.07 -2.83
CA ASP A 851 -37.61 24.51 -1.45
C ASP A 851 -36.34 25.09 -0.81
N GLY A 852 -35.16 24.77 -1.35
CA GLY A 852 -33.88 25.29 -0.87
C GLY A 852 -32.72 25.03 -1.82
N VAL A 853 -31.55 25.58 -1.46
CA VAL A 853 -30.30 25.43 -2.21
C VAL A 853 -29.19 24.97 -1.26
N VAL A 854 -28.52 23.89 -1.61
CA VAL A 854 -27.29 23.41 -0.97
C VAL A 854 -26.12 23.70 -1.91
N TRP A 855 -25.04 24.25 -1.39
CA TRP A 855 -23.86 24.57 -2.19
C TRP A 855 -22.82 23.46 -2.11
N HIS A 856 -22.08 23.27 -3.20
CA HIS A 856 -21.02 22.27 -3.32
C HIS A 856 -19.74 22.94 -3.83
N ALA A 857 -18.59 22.47 -3.36
CA ALA A 857 -17.30 22.93 -3.85
C ALA A 857 -17.05 22.42 -5.28
N VAL A 858 -16.47 23.28 -6.13
CA VAL A 858 -15.91 22.84 -7.42
C VAL A 858 -14.48 22.35 -7.19
N PRO A 859 -14.11 21.14 -7.65
CA PRO A 859 -12.76 20.61 -7.52
C PRO A 859 -11.71 21.55 -8.10
N SER A 860 -10.58 21.67 -7.41
CA SER A 860 -9.45 22.55 -7.70
C SER A 860 -8.95 22.42 -9.16
N CYS A 861 -8.90 21.19 -9.67
CA CYS A 861 -8.49 20.85 -11.04
C CYS A 861 -9.45 21.35 -12.14
N LEU A 862 -10.71 21.64 -11.78
CA LEU A 862 -11.79 22.08 -12.68
C LEU A 862 -12.09 23.58 -12.58
N THR A 863 -11.26 24.36 -11.88
CA THR A 863 -11.53 25.78 -11.59
C THR A 863 -11.18 26.78 -12.70
N THR A 864 -10.68 26.35 -13.85
CA THR A 864 -10.49 27.27 -15.00
C THR A 864 -11.83 27.59 -15.66
N ARG A 865 -12.01 28.80 -16.21
CA ARG A 865 -13.30 29.27 -16.75
C ARG A 865 -13.98 28.29 -17.72
N ARG A 866 -13.22 27.68 -18.63
CA ARG A 866 -13.77 26.66 -19.55
C ARG A 866 -14.17 25.37 -18.81
N ARG A 867 -13.26 24.83 -17.99
CA ARG A 867 -13.51 23.58 -17.26
C ARG A 867 -14.64 23.68 -16.24
N VAL A 868 -14.84 24.84 -15.61
CA VAL A 868 -15.94 25.00 -14.64
C VAL A 868 -17.30 25.04 -15.34
N GLU A 869 -17.37 25.60 -16.55
CA GLU A 869 -18.60 25.56 -17.36
C GLU A 869 -18.92 24.13 -17.82
N ASP A 870 -17.92 23.36 -18.22
CA ASP A 870 -18.07 21.95 -18.60
C ASP A 870 -18.47 21.08 -17.38
N TYR A 871 -17.79 21.24 -16.24
CA TYR A 871 -18.18 20.58 -15.00
C TYR A 871 -19.59 20.98 -14.53
N ALA A 872 -20.00 22.25 -14.68
CA ALA A 872 -21.33 22.69 -14.32
C ALA A 872 -22.40 21.98 -15.16
N LYS A 873 -22.16 21.74 -16.46
CA LYS A 873 -23.07 20.95 -17.32
C LYS A 873 -23.15 19.49 -16.86
N ALA A 874 -22.02 18.87 -16.52
CA ALA A 874 -21.98 17.50 -16.00
C ALA A 874 -22.71 17.40 -14.64
N TRP A 875 -22.48 18.35 -13.74
CA TRP A 875 -23.16 18.45 -12.45
C TRP A 875 -24.67 18.66 -12.60
N ASP A 876 -25.06 19.55 -13.50
CA ASP A 876 -26.46 19.80 -13.86
C ASP A 876 -27.14 18.56 -14.46
N ARG A 877 -26.42 17.80 -15.28
CA ARG A 877 -26.88 16.51 -15.80
C ARG A 877 -27.13 15.51 -14.68
N TRP A 878 -26.24 15.30 -13.72
CA TRP A 878 -26.39 14.18 -12.77
C TRP A 878 -27.10 14.54 -11.46
N VAL A 879 -26.94 15.78 -11.00
CA VAL A 879 -27.37 16.25 -9.68
C VAL A 879 -28.42 17.36 -9.78
N GLY A 880 -28.48 18.09 -10.91
CA GLY A 880 -29.50 19.13 -11.15
C GLY A 880 -29.10 20.51 -10.64
N GLY A 881 -27.82 20.86 -10.74
CA GLY A 881 -27.33 22.17 -10.30
C GLY A 881 -27.65 23.35 -11.22
N GLY A 882 -26.73 24.31 -11.28
CA GLY A 882 -26.94 25.59 -11.97
C GLY A 882 -25.63 26.30 -12.26
N THR A 883 -25.69 27.61 -12.51
CA THR A 883 -24.52 28.42 -12.89
C THR A 883 -23.47 28.44 -11.77
N PRO A 884 -22.18 28.21 -12.09
CA PRO A 884 -21.11 28.27 -11.09
C PRO A 884 -20.89 29.70 -10.61
N VAL A 885 -20.74 29.89 -9.30
CA VAL A 885 -20.52 31.20 -8.67
C VAL A 885 -19.06 31.33 -8.26
N TYR A 886 -18.40 32.41 -8.70
CA TYR A 886 -17.02 32.72 -8.32
C TYR A 886 -16.97 33.26 -6.90
N THR A 887 -16.20 32.64 -6.00
CA THR A 887 -16.17 33.00 -4.58
C THR A 887 -15.51 34.35 -4.30
N GLY A 888 -14.74 34.89 -5.25
CA GLY A 888 -14.21 36.25 -5.18
C GLY A 888 -15.21 37.35 -5.60
N SER A 889 -16.41 36.99 -6.06
CA SER A 889 -17.49 37.95 -6.33
C SER A 889 -18.23 38.32 -5.04
N PRO A 890 -18.94 39.47 -4.96
CA PRO A 890 -19.69 39.86 -3.77
C PRO A 890 -20.74 38.81 -3.35
N GLU A 891 -21.44 38.22 -4.33
CA GLU A 891 -22.41 37.15 -4.11
C GLU A 891 -21.72 35.88 -3.61
N GLY A 892 -20.66 35.44 -4.28
CA GLY A 892 -19.91 34.25 -3.90
C GLY A 892 -19.22 34.36 -2.53
N ALA A 893 -18.77 35.55 -2.15
CA ALA A 893 -18.19 35.78 -0.82
C ALA A 893 -19.25 35.65 0.28
N GLY A 894 -20.48 36.11 0.02
CA GLY A 894 -21.63 35.92 0.90
C GLY A 894 -22.01 34.44 1.06
N VAL A 895 -22.08 33.70 -0.04
CA VAL A 895 -22.33 32.25 -0.02
C VAL A 895 -21.24 31.52 0.76
N LEU A 896 -19.97 31.83 0.50
CA LEU A 896 -18.84 31.19 1.19
C LEU A 896 -18.85 31.51 2.69
N ALA A 897 -19.17 32.74 3.09
CA ALA A 897 -19.27 33.11 4.50
C ALA A 897 -20.40 32.35 5.22
N ALA A 898 -21.53 32.13 4.55
CA ALA A 898 -22.67 31.40 5.11
C ALA A 898 -22.46 29.88 5.18
N GLN A 899 -21.65 29.32 4.29
CA GLN A 899 -21.47 27.88 4.13
C GLN A 899 -20.09 27.37 4.59
N ARG A 900 -19.22 28.25 5.11
CA ARG A 900 -17.88 27.83 5.56
C ARG A 900 -17.99 26.80 6.68
N GLY A 901 -17.35 25.64 6.47
CA GLY A 901 -17.37 24.52 7.40
C GLY A 901 -18.62 23.66 7.35
N SER A 902 -19.58 23.94 6.46
CA SER A 902 -20.71 23.04 6.25
C SER A 902 -20.25 21.78 5.51
N ASP A 903 -20.72 20.62 5.98
CA ASP A 903 -20.52 19.34 5.33
C ASP A 903 -21.85 18.88 4.72
N PRO A 904 -22.05 19.07 3.40
CA PRO A 904 -23.32 18.77 2.76
C PRO A 904 -23.61 17.27 2.65
N PHE A 905 -22.62 16.40 2.86
CA PHE A 905 -22.76 14.95 2.73
C PHE A 905 -22.57 14.21 4.07
N ASP A 906 -21.74 14.74 4.97
CA ASP A 906 -21.37 14.15 6.27
C ASP A 906 -20.85 12.72 6.11
N VAL A 907 -19.81 12.63 5.30
CA VAL A 907 -19.15 11.38 4.93
C VAL A 907 -17.68 11.46 5.27
N THR A 908 -17.12 10.33 5.71
CA THR A 908 -15.67 10.18 5.77
C THR A 908 -15.20 9.56 4.46
N THR A 909 -14.33 10.28 3.75
CA THR A 909 -13.68 9.82 2.53
C THR A 909 -12.33 9.19 2.86
N VAL A 910 -12.03 8.06 2.21
CA VAL A 910 -10.73 7.40 2.32
C VAL A 910 -10.28 6.97 0.93
N ILE A 911 -9.15 7.50 0.47
CA ILE A 911 -8.55 7.10 -0.81
C ILE A 911 -7.66 5.87 -0.57
N ARG A 912 -7.88 4.81 -1.33
CA ARG A 912 -7.07 3.59 -1.35
C ARG A 912 -6.50 3.38 -2.75
N ARG A 913 -5.35 2.70 -2.83
CA ARG A 913 -4.79 2.18 -4.08
C ARG A 913 -5.20 0.71 -4.16
N GLU A 914 -5.87 0.33 -5.23
CA GLU A 914 -6.36 -1.03 -5.48
C GLU A 914 -5.78 -1.53 -6.80
N TRP A 915 -5.68 -2.85 -6.96
CA TRP A 915 -5.24 -3.51 -8.19
C TRP A 915 -6.44 -4.10 -8.93
N SER A 916 -6.51 -3.94 -10.25
CA SER A 916 -7.75 -4.15 -11.02
C SER A 916 -7.96 -5.50 -11.68
#